data_AF-A0A9J7E4H8-F1
#
_entry.id   AF-A0A9J7E4H8-F1
#
_cell.length_a   1.000
_cell.length_b   1.000
_cell.length_c   1.000
_cell.angle_alpha   90.00
_cell.angle_beta   90.00
_cell.angle_gamma   90.00
#
_symmetry.space_group_name_H-M   'P 1'
#
loop_
_entity.id
_entity.type
_entity.pdbx_description
1 polymer ?
#
loop_
_entity_poly.entity_id
_entity_poly.type
_entity_poly.pdbx_seq_one_letter_code
_entity_poly.pdbx_strand_id
1 'polypeptide(L)'
;MAKPLQKERENRSAEKKDLAFHPYVISPESAHTSILLLDAVEPEIICQTLRAITKFAAQEMTNREILFGLDAISHILPHVEAMELNIRRFALKALAQLCQLPRGPEQVLEDSQNLRKIASMLVRFEDVFVLEFASLVLAELTKEPLGCEQLLSANILSTLFARMKNSLDPDVQKNCLQTLSNLLEDPICAAEVTKNTQFSWPSLLALMQSKFLAIQHAAIKTVDQLICRYKDQVVQKTFRASTGVLDLCDILESYEFRDVHAMVLGVLRNYVETEENASHIYQSGCILRLLAYLDVALPAMKPHCLAVLTKMSYTANGREALFNTETDMVFCNQLLSSNVDLLADAAMGVANMTQLLASAVRMCDNTNIIDALCVIVADDSAIWFSIRLNALKAIVELCRVIPKAAFTVVESKPFTAIRNVNKKFAQTPIEAQRLAVQCYINLEIYHVSKKAMVNGDFMAELLAILQRPDISLKILTCTVLTGLMTEEIARDLFTLKKGEDVISKNLLIEHVGLATALCAFIIASVSNEGADIYLDLGTVHYMVESRQARYIVSAWEPALEAIFRRHPSAKLAYTGRLDINDFTQEGFYCLKRLDDRFPSIQTVMTQTGRPRNPVFFCMFLQPSRADRLSDSKLSTISGRMRFPPVPDDSNLREYLLKLRLWFGDPARSLHYFEIEDAHYEVRYREKCEEVSSSLKQRAQLLGEYVAEQMSGLTQERDCSMPSVDLHLADLMSDLASPVIGLGYVKCGGPLERALLYKVLADRVGIPCALFRSCSAYAWCEVGVPEIDPEEDREKVHNFPAGLLRANYIVDLMIKPGRLIPRGGRDSKKICGPVCSPPYISRKLPSVCKCEKKCD
;
A
#
# COMPACT_ATOMS: atom_id res chain seq x y z
N MET A 1 -12.90 33.95 -65.37
CA MET A 1 -12.78 34.44 -66.76
C MET A 1 -12.08 33.33 -67.55
N ALA A 2 -12.51 32.78 -68.68
CA ALA A 2 -13.61 32.99 -69.60
C ALA A 2 -13.95 31.62 -70.24
N LYS A 3 -15.20 31.39 -70.67
CA LYS A 3 -15.62 30.19 -71.42
C LYS A 3 -14.98 30.19 -72.82
N PRO A 4 -14.47 29.07 -73.35
CA PRO A 4 -14.33 28.88 -74.78
C PRO A 4 -15.63 28.33 -75.39
N LEU A 5 -15.92 28.84 -76.58
CA LEU A 5 -17.07 28.56 -77.43
C LEU A 5 -17.15 27.10 -77.86
N GLN A 6 -18.39 26.62 -77.93
CA GLN A 6 -18.79 25.35 -78.53
C GLN A 6 -18.61 25.46 -80.04
N LYS A 7 -17.81 24.55 -80.63
CA LYS A 7 -17.65 24.41 -82.08
C LYS A 7 -19.00 24.06 -82.71
N GLU A 8 -19.48 24.91 -83.61
CA GLU A 8 -20.44 24.52 -84.65
C GLU A 8 -19.84 23.35 -85.45
N ARG A 9 -20.63 22.29 -85.60
CA ARG A 9 -20.30 21.17 -86.47
C ARG A 9 -21.20 21.26 -87.69
N GLU A 10 -20.56 21.46 -88.83
CA GLU A 10 -21.13 21.55 -90.16
C GLU A 10 -21.98 20.33 -90.54
N ASN A 11 -23.08 20.64 -91.23
CA ASN A 11 -23.75 19.93 -92.32
C ASN A 11 -23.49 18.43 -92.51
N ARG A 12 -24.60 17.68 -92.65
CA ARG A 12 -24.83 16.89 -93.86
C ARG A 12 -26.32 16.74 -94.16
N SER A 13 -26.68 17.41 -95.24
CA SER A 13 -27.90 17.26 -96.02
C SER A 13 -28.22 15.79 -96.31
N ALA A 14 -29.52 15.51 -96.23
CA ALA A 14 -30.17 14.31 -96.70
C ALA A 14 -29.80 14.02 -98.17
N GLU A 15 -29.37 12.79 -98.45
CA GLU A 15 -29.73 12.02 -99.65
C GLU A 15 -29.03 10.65 -99.62
N LYS A 16 -29.60 9.75 -98.81
CA LYS A 16 -29.69 8.30 -99.00
C LYS A 16 -30.61 7.85 -97.88
N LYS A 17 -31.85 7.45 -98.21
CA LYS A 17 -32.75 6.86 -97.22
C LYS A 17 -32.12 5.56 -96.74
N ASP A 18 -31.49 5.61 -95.58
CA ASP A 18 -31.16 4.43 -94.82
C ASP A 18 -32.49 3.82 -94.37
N LEU A 19 -32.84 2.68 -94.96
CA LEU A 19 -34.05 1.91 -94.65
C LEU A 19 -33.77 0.86 -93.56
N ALA A 20 -32.60 0.90 -92.94
CA ALA A 20 -32.29 0.07 -91.77
C ALA A 20 -32.99 0.65 -90.53
N PHE A 21 -33.73 -0.19 -89.81
CA PHE A 21 -34.30 0.16 -88.52
C PHE A 21 -33.15 0.40 -87.53
N HIS A 22 -32.98 1.64 -87.08
CA HIS A 22 -32.00 1.94 -86.03
C HIS A 22 -32.53 1.50 -84.66
N PRO A 23 -31.70 0.94 -83.77
CA PRO A 23 -32.12 0.57 -82.42
C PRO A 23 -32.71 1.76 -81.67
N TYR A 24 -33.90 1.60 -81.08
CA TYR A 24 -34.55 2.60 -80.25
C TYR A 24 -33.90 2.60 -78.86
N VAL A 25 -33.21 3.69 -78.49
CA VAL A 25 -32.50 3.81 -77.21
C VAL A 25 -33.43 4.38 -76.15
N ILE A 26 -33.83 3.57 -75.17
CA ILE A 26 -34.62 4.02 -74.02
C ILE A 26 -33.66 4.61 -72.98
N SER A 27 -33.78 5.92 -72.73
CA SER A 27 -33.06 6.62 -71.65
C SER A 27 -34.04 6.92 -70.53
N PRO A 28 -33.93 6.33 -69.33
CA PRO A 28 -34.81 6.67 -68.23
C PRO A 28 -34.62 8.13 -67.80
N GLU A 29 -35.71 8.91 -67.78
CA GLU A 29 -35.70 10.32 -67.37
C GLU A 29 -35.91 10.53 -65.86
N SER A 30 -36.37 9.50 -65.14
CA SER A 30 -36.58 9.54 -63.68
C SER A 30 -36.10 8.27 -62.97
N ALA A 31 -35.78 8.38 -61.68
CA ALA A 31 -35.38 7.24 -60.84
C ALA A 31 -36.48 6.17 -60.73
N HIS A 32 -37.74 6.60 -60.69
CA HIS A 32 -38.90 5.69 -60.66
C HIS A 32 -39.03 4.88 -61.96
N THR A 33 -38.93 5.55 -63.11
CA THR A 33 -38.91 4.88 -64.42
C THR A 33 -37.73 3.92 -64.55
N SER A 34 -36.58 4.27 -63.97
CA SER A 34 -35.38 3.43 -64.00
C SER A 34 -35.61 2.11 -63.24
N ILE A 35 -36.30 2.13 -62.10
CA ILE A 35 -36.54 0.91 -61.32
C ILE A 35 -37.51 -0.03 -62.05
N LEU A 36 -38.57 0.51 -62.65
CA LEU A 36 -39.52 -0.28 -63.45
C LEU A 36 -38.88 -0.93 -64.68
N LEU A 37 -37.87 -0.29 -65.28
CA LEU A 37 -37.14 -0.84 -66.42
C LEU A 37 -36.19 -1.99 -66.07
N LEU A 38 -35.97 -2.28 -64.78
CA LEU A 38 -35.23 -3.47 -64.35
C LEU A 38 -36.02 -4.76 -64.59
N ASP A 39 -37.35 -4.70 -64.61
CA ASP A 39 -38.23 -5.84 -64.92
C ASP A 39 -38.35 -6.14 -66.43
N ALA A 40 -37.60 -5.41 -67.28
CA ALA A 40 -37.58 -5.64 -68.72
C ALA A 40 -36.99 -7.02 -69.07
N VAL A 41 -37.36 -7.57 -70.22
CA VAL A 41 -36.84 -8.88 -70.69
C VAL A 41 -35.54 -8.68 -71.48
N GLU A 42 -35.35 -7.50 -72.06
CA GLU A 42 -34.23 -7.18 -72.94
C GLU A 42 -32.95 -6.85 -72.13
N PRO A 43 -31.87 -7.64 -72.26
CA PRO A 43 -30.64 -7.45 -71.49
C PRO A 43 -29.96 -6.10 -71.74
N GLU A 44 -30.16 -5.53 -72.93
CA GLU A 44 -29.64 -4.22 -73.31
C GLU A 44 -30.31 -3.09 -72.52
N ILE A 45 -31.62 -3.19 -72.29
CA ILE A 45 -32.39 -2.23 -71.49
C ILE A 45 -31.98 -2.33 -70.03
N ILE A 46 -31.91 -3.54 -69.47
CA ILE A 46 -31.47 -3.77 -68.09
C ILE A 46 -30.06 -3.20 -67.87
N CYS A 47 -29.12 -3.48 -68.79
CA CYS A 47 -27.74 -3.01 -68.70
C CYS A 47 -27.64 -1.48 -68.73
N GLN A 48 -28.34 -0.82 -69.65
CA GLN A 48 -28.38 0.66 -69.74
C GLN A 48 -29.02 1.28 -68.49
N THR A 49 -30.07 0.64 -67.98
CA THR A 49 -30.80 1.07 -66.79
C THR A 49 -29.93 0.97 -65.54
N LEU A 50 -29.29 -0.18 -65.29
CA LEU A 50 -28.36 -0.34 -64.16
C LEU A 50 -27.16 0.63 -64.27
N ARG A 51 -26.67 0.91 -65.48
CA ARG A 51 -25.64 1.92 -65.70
C ARG A 51 -26.12 3.33 -65.35
N ALA A 52 -27.38 3.67 -65.67
CA ALA A 52 -27.97 4.95 -65.30
C ALA A 52 -28.15 5.06 -63.78
N ILE A 53 -28.66 4.00 -63.13
CA ILE A 53 -28.82 3.90 -61.67
C ILE A 53 -27.47 4.08 -60.96
N THR A 54 -26.43 3.35 -61.37
CA THR A 54 -25.10 3.48 -60.76
C THR A 54 -24.49 4.87 -60.90
N LYS A 55 -24.75 5.55 -62.04
CA LYS A 55 -24.31 6.92 -62.27
C LYS A 55 -25.08 7.91 -61.40
N PHE A 56 -26.39 7.73 -61.25
CA PHE A 56 -27.24 8.57 -60.39
C PHE A 56 -26.88 8.41 -58.91
N ALA A 57 -26.71 7.17 -58.44
CA ALA A 57 -26.30 6.83 -57.08
C ALA A 57 -24.88 7.30 -56.73
N ALA A 58 -24.00 7.45 -57.72
CA ALA A 58 -22.64 7.94 -57.51
C ALA A 58 -22.56 9.46 -57.23
N GLN A 59 -23.58 10.24 -57.62
CA GLN A 59 -23.53 11.70 -57.57
C GLN A 59 -23.67 12.25 -56.15
N GLU A 60 -24.70 11.83 -55.42
CA GLU A 60 -25.01 12.30 -54.07
C GLU A 60 -25.60 11.17 -53.22
N MET A 61 -25.46 11.27 -51.89
CA MET A 61 -26.08 10.33 -50.94
C MET A 61 -27.60 10.37 -50.98
N THR A 62 -28.20 11.55 -51.15
CA THR A 62 -29.65 11.79 -51.30
C THR A 62 -30.24 10.98 -52.45
N ASN A 63 -29.52 10.83 -53.57
CA ASN A 63 -29.94 10.01 -54.70
C ASN A 63 -30.08 8.53 -54.32
N ARG A 64 -29.23 8.05 -53.42
CA ARG A 64 -29.30 6.67 -52.92
C ARG A 64 -30.51 6.48 -52.02
N GLU A 65 -30.82 7.46 -51.17
CA GLU A 65 -32.04 7.44 -50.35
C GLU A 65 -33.30 7.43 -51.21
N ILE A 66 -33.33 8.19 -52.32
CA ILE A 66 -34.43 8.16 -53.29
C ILE A 66 -34.58 6.76 -53.90
N LEU A 67 -33.49 6.17 -54.39
CA LEU A 67 -33.53 4.82 -54.96
C LEU A 67 -33.94 3.76 -53.93
N PHE A 68 -33.45 3.87 -52.70
CA PHE A 68 -33.82 2.99 -51.59
C PHE A 68 -35.31 3.11 -51.25
N GLY A 69 -35.84 4.34 -51.16
CA GLY A 69 -37.27 4.58 -50.90
C GLY A 69 -38.20 4.09 -52.01
N LEU A 70 -37.67 3.82 -53.20
CA LEU A 70 -38.38 3.22 -54.33
C LEU A 70 -38.17 1.70 -54.44
N ASP A 71 -37.61 1.07 -53.40
CA ASP A 71 -37.36 -0.37 -53.32
C ASP A 71 -36.39 -0.89 -54.41
N ALA A 72 -35.39 -0.09 -54.78
CA ALA A 72 -34.44 -0.47 -55.83
C ALA A 72 -33.66 -1.76 -55.51
N ILE A 73 -33.40 -2.08 -54.23
CA ILE A 73 -32.61 -3.26 -53.84
C ILE A 73 -33.30 -4.56 -54.29
N SER A 74 -34.62 -4.68 -54.09
CA SER A 74 -35.38 -5.88 -54.46
C SER A 74 -35.35 -6.14 -55.97
N HIS A 75 -35.37 -5.08 -56.78
CA HIS A 75 -35.32 -5.15 -58.25
C HIS A 75 -33.89 -5.37 -58.76
N ILE A 76 -32.84 -4.94 -58.04
CA ILE A 76 -31.44 -5.12 -58.45
C ILE A 76 -30.93 -6.54 -58.14
N LEU A 77 -31.35 -7.14 -57.01
CA LEU A 77 -30.86 -8.43 -56.53
C LEU A 77 -30.93 -9.58 -57.56
N PRO A 78 -32.03 -9.77 -58.33
CA PRO A 78 -32.11 -10.82 -59.35
C PRO A 78 -31.02 -10.72 -60.43
N HIS A 79 -30.60 -9.49 -60.77
CA HIS A 79 -29.62 -9.24 -61.83
C HIS A 79 -28.17 -9.49 -61.41
N VAL A 80 -27.92 -9.72 -60.13
CA VAL A 80 -26.61 -10.11 -59.60
C VAL A 80 -26.19 -11.47 -60.21
N GLU A 81 -27.13 -12.38 -60.49
CA GLU A 81 -26.83 -13.68 -61.12
C GLU A 81 -27.03 -13.70 -62.65
N ALA A 82 -27.28 -12.54 -63.29
CA ALA A 82 -27.51 -12.45 -64.73
C ALA A 82 -26.35 -13.08 -65.54
N MET A 83 -26.65 -13.73 -66.67
CA MET A 83 -25.63 -14.38 -67.50
C MET A 83 -24.66 -13.36 -68.12
N GLU A 84 -25.18 -12.19 -68.49
CA GLU A 84 -24.43 -11.09 -69.08
C GLU A 84 -23.53 -10.42 -68.04
N LEU A 85 -22.23 -10.43 -68.33
CA LEU A 85 -21.21 -9.97 -67.42
C LEU A 85 -21.32 -8.47 -67.08
N ASN A 86 -21.77 -7.64 -68.03
CA ASN A 86 -21.98 -6.20 -67.79
C ASN A 86 -23.20 -5.92 -66.90
N ILE A 87 -24.29 -6.68 -67.06
CA ILE A 87 -25.47 -6.56 -66.19
C ILE A 87 -25.05 -6.87 -64.75
N ARG A 88 -24.33 -7.98 -64.56
CA ARG A 88 -23.81 -8.36 -63.24
C ARG A 88 -22.92 -7.29 -62.61
N ARG A 89 -21.96 -6.74 -63.36
CA ARG A 89 -21.07 -5.67 -62.87
C ARG A 89 -21.87 -4.45 -62.38
N PHE A 90 -22.82 -3.97 -63.19
CA PHE A 90 -23.61 -2.79 -62.82
C PHE A 90 -24.60 -3.09 -61.69
N ALA A 91 -25.17 -4.30 -61.64
CA ALA A 91 -26.04 -4.73 -60.54
C ALA A 91 -25.27 -4.74 -59.21
N LEU A 92 -24.09 -5.37 -59.16
CA LEU A 92 -23.24 -5.39 -57.97
C LEU A 92 -22.80 -3.99 -57.55
N LYS A 93 -22.43 -3.14 -58.52
CA LYS A 93 -22.05 -1.75 -58.23
C LYS A 93 -23.21 -0.95 -57.65
N ALA A 94 -24.40 -1.08 -58.22
CA ALA A 94 -25.60 -0.39 -57.73
C ALA A 94 -25.94 -0.87 -56.31
N LEU A 95 -25.89 -2.18 -56.10
CA LEU A 95 -26.11 -2.79 -54.80
C LEU A 95 -25.09 -2.29 -53.76
N ALA A 96 -23.80 -2.26 -54.09
CA ALA A 96 -22.75 -1.74 -53.21
C ALA A 96 -23.00 -0.29 -52.80
N GLN A 97 -23.44 0.56 -53.73
CA GLN A 97 -23.75 1.96 -53.45
C GLN A 97 -24.98 2.11 -52.53
N LEU A 98 -26.00 1.27 -52.69
CA LEU A 98 -27.18 1.29 -51.82
C LEU A 98 -26.88 0.71 -50.43
N CYS A 99 -26.01 -0.31 -50.33
CA CYS A 99 -25.56 -0.87 -49.06
C CYS A 99 -24.69 0.10 -48.22
N GLN A 100 -24.23 1.22 -48.80
CA GLN A 100 -23.58 2.28 -48.03
C GLN A 100 -24.58 3.09 -47.17
N LEU A 101 -25.89 2.92 -47.38
CA LEU A 101 -26.92 3.46 -46.51
C LEU A 101 -27.10 2.57 -45.27
N PRO A 102 -27.36 3.12 -44.06
CA PRO A 102 -27.48 2.32 -42.84
C PRO A 102 -28.49 1.17 -42.93
N ARG A 103 -29.63 1.37 -43.61
CA ARG A 103 -30.69 0.36 -43.77
C ARG A 103 -30.56 -0.48 -45.04
N GLY A 104 -29.60 -0.18 -45.91
CA GLY A 104 -29.35 -0.93 -47.14
C GLY A 104 -28.97 -2.38 -46.87
N PRO A 105 -27.98 -2.65 -46.00
CA PRO A 105 -27.59 -4.00 -45.61
C PRO A 105 -28.73 -4.82 -45.02
N GLU A 106 -29.56 -4.23 -44.15
CA GLU A 106 -30.70 -4.92 -43.51
C GLU A 106 -31.60 -5.58 -44.56
N GLN A 107 -31.98 -4.83 -45.61
CA GLN A 107 -32.86 -5.32 -46.66
C GLN A 107 -32.24 -6.46 -47.49
N VAL A 108 -30.94 -6.40 -47.75
CA VAL A 108 -30.24 -7.48 -48.48
C VAL A 108 -30.14 -8.75 -47.61
N LEU A 109 -29.94 -8.58 -46.30
CA LEU A 109 -29.73 -9.65 -45.33
C LEU A 109 -31.03 -10.34 -44.89
N GLU A 110 -32.21 -9.80 -45.23
CA GLU A 110 -33.53 -10.43 -44.98
C GLU A 110 -33.58 -11.86 -45.54
N ASP A 111 -33.00 -12.09 -46.73
CA ASP A 111 -32.79 -13.43 -47.27
C ASP A 111 -31.30 -13.80 -47.27
N SER A 112 -30.97 -14.77 -46.39
CA SER A 112 -29.61 -15.33 -46.28
C SER A 112 -29.03 -15.92 -47.56
N GLN A 113 -29.86 -16.23 -48.58
CA GLN A 113 -29.39 -16.67 -49.88
C GLN A 113 -28.72 -15.54 -50.66
N ASN A 114 -29.12 -14.28 -50.48
CA ASN A 114 -28.55 -13.13 -51.19
C ASN A 114 -27.06 -13.00 -50.88
N LEU A 115 -26.70 -13.00 -49.59
CA LEU A 115 -25.31 -12.94 -49.16
C LEU A 115 -24.52 -14.15 -49.67
N ARG A 116 -25.08 -15.37 -49.57
CA ARG A 116 -24.42 -16.59 -50.07
C ARG A 116 -24.14 -16.53 -51.58
N LYS A 117 -25.07 -15.99 -52.37
CA LYS A 117 -24.89 -15.80 -53.82
C LYS A 117 -23.75 -14.83 -54.10
N ILE A 118 -23.73 -13.67 -53.44
CA ILE A 118 -22.67 -12.66 -53.59
C ILE A 118 -21.32 -13.22 -53.14
N ALA A 119 -21.28 -13.90 -52.00
CA ALA A 119 -20.11 -14.60 -51.48
C ALA A 119 -19.56 -15.62 -52.49
N SER A 120 -20.43 -16.43 -53.11
CA SER A 120 -20.02 -17.41 -54.11
C SER A 120 -19.32 -16.81 -55.33
N MET A 121 -19.51 -15.50 -55.60
CA MET A 121 -18.87 -14.83 -56.74
C MET A 121 -17.36 -14.71 -56.56
N LEU A 122 -16.89 -14.51 -55.33
CA LEU A 122 -15.46 -14.47 -55.02
C LEU A 122 -14.77 -15.81 -55.30
N VAL A 123 -15.52 -16.91 -55.31
CA VAL A 123 -15.04 -18.25 -55.61
C VAL A 123 -15.09 -18.55 -57.11
N ARG A 124 -16.19 -18.17 -57.79
CA ARG A 124 -16.54 -18.64 -59.13
C ARG A 124 -16.02 -17.77 -60.28
N PHE A 125 -15.69 -16.50 -60.02
CA PHE A 125 -15.33 -15.55 -61.07
C PHE A 125 -13.91 -15.02 -60.90
N GLU A 126 -13.28 -14.70 -62.03
CA GLU A 126 -11.96 -14.04 -62.11
C GLU A 126 -12.04 -12.65 -62.74
N ASP A 127 -13.25 -12.17 -63.08
CA ASP A 127 -13.44 -10.83 -63.62
C ASP A 127 -13.16 -9.78 -62.55
N VAL A 128 -12.24 -8.85 -62.85
CA VAL A 128 -11.76 -7.82 -61.90
C VAL A 128 -12.92 -7.01 -61.32
N PHE A 129 -13.80 -6.48 -62.18
CA PHE A 129 -14.91 -5.62 -61.73
C PHE A 129 -15.98 -6.39 -60.96
N VAL A 130 -16.27 -7.65 -61.32
CA VAL A 130 -17.18 -8.48 -60.54
C VAL A 130 -16.62 -8.73 -59.15
N LEU A 131 -15.33 -9.05 -59.04
CA LEU A 131 -14.66 -9.26 -57.75
C LEU A 131 -14.60 -7.98 -56.92
N GLU A 132 -14.28 -6.84 -57.53
CA GLU A 132 -14.23 -5.52 -56.90
C GLU A 132 -15.58 -5.20 -56.27
N PHE A 133 -16.66 -5.23 -57.05
CA PHE A 133 -17.99 -4.87 -56.55
C PHE A 133 -18.56 -5.93 -55.61
N ALA A 134 -18.36 -7.23 -55.86
CA ALA A 134 -18.82 -8.27 -54.93
C ALA A 134 -18.13 -8.16 -53.56
N SER A 135 -16.80 -7.98 -53.54
CA SER A 135 -16.06 -7.78 -52.28
C SER A 135 -16.50 -6.49 -51.58
N LEU A 136 -16.79 -5.41 -52.32
CA LEU A 136 -17.31 -4.18 -51.74
C LEU A 136 -18.68 -4.38 -51.10
N VAL A 137 -19.60 -5.09 -51.77
CA VAL A 137 -20.91 -5.42 -51.19
C VAL A 137 -20.71 -6.17 -49.87
N LEU A 138 -19.86 -7.21 -49.83
CA LEU A 138 -19.63 -7.97 -48.60
C LEU A 138 -19.03 -7.11 -47.47
N ALA A 139 -18.12 -6.19 -47.80
CA ALA A 139 -17.55 -5.26 -46.83
C ALA A 139 -18.61 -4.30 -46.25
N GLU A 140 -19.62 -3.93 -47.02
CA GLU A 140 -20.75 -3.13 -46.56
C GLU A 140 -21.76 -3.97 -45.76
N LEU A 141 -22.09 -5.18 -46.22
CA LEU A 141 -23.02 -6.08 -45.52
C LEU A 141 -22.52 -6.52 -44.14
N THR A 142 -21.21 -6.71 -44.00
CA THR A 142 -20.60 -7.12 -42.72
C THR A 142 -20.47 -5.98 -41.71
N LYS A 143 -20.90 -4.75 -42.02
CA LYS A 143 -21.07 -3.72 -41.00
C LYS A 143 -22.20 -4.07 -40.02
N GLU A 144 -23.15 -4.89 -40.46
CA GLU A 144 -24.25 -5.41 -39.64
C GLU A 144 -23.89 -6.75 -38.99
N PRO A 145 -24.21 -6.97 -37.70
CA PRO A 145 -23.93 -8.23 -37.00
C PRO A 145 -24.53 -9.47 -37.69
N LEU A 146 -25.75 -9.34 -38.24
CA LEU A 146 -26.40 -10.41 -38.99
C LEU A 146 -25.60 -10.79 -40.25
N GLY A 147 -25.00 -9.80 -40.91
CA GLY A 147 -24.14 -10.02 -42.08
C GLY A 147 -22.88 -10.79 -41.72
N CYS A 148 -22.28 -10.51 -40.56
CA CYS A 148 -21.14 -11.26 -40.04
C CYS A 148 -21.48 -12.74 -39.80
N GLU A 149 -22.59 -13.02 -39.10
CA GLU A 149 -23.05 -14.38 -38.82
C GLU A 149 -23.34 -15.16 -40.11
N GLN A 150 -24.11 -14.56 -41.02
CA GLN A 150 -24.44 -15.19 -42.31
C GLN A 150 -23.19 -15.47 -43.16
N LEU A 151 -22.20 -14.56 -43.18
CA LEU A 151 -20.97 -14.75 -43.94
C LEU A 151 -20.11 -15.89 -43.39
N LEU A 152 -20.01 -16.04 -42.07
CA LEU A 152 -19.32 -17.17 -41.46
C LEU A 152 -20.01 -18.50 -41.77
N SER A 153 -21.33 -18.53 -41.75
CA SER A 153 -22.11 -19.71 -42.15
C SER A 153 -21.89 -20.12 -43.61
N ALA A 154 -21.48 -19.17 -44.48
CA ALA A 154 -21.15 -19.41 -45.88
C ALA A 154 -19.74 -20.01 -46.09
N ASN A 155 -18.95 -20.22 -45.03
CA ASN A 155 -17.62 -20.85 -45.05
C ASN A 155 -16.63 -20.23 -46.07
N ILE A 156 -16.63 -18.91 -46.20
CA ILE A 156 -15.85 -18.19 -47.21
C ILE A 156 -14.46 -17.74 -46.76
N LEU A 157 -14.08 -17.97 -45.49
CA LEU A 157 -12.84 -17.44 -44.92
C LEU A 157 -11.59 -17.79 -45.73
N SER A 158 -11.44 -19.05 -46.16
CA SER A 158 -10.33 -19.46 -47.04
C SER A 158 -10.27 -18.66 -48.35
N THR A 159 -11.43 -18.32 -48.93
CA THR A 159 -11.52 -17.55 -50.17
C THR A 159 -11.15 -16.09 -49.91
N LEU A 160 -11.57 -15.51 -48.78
CA LEU A 160 -11.16 -14.16 -48.40
C LEU A 160 -9.63 -14.07 -48.26
N PHE A 161 -8.99 -15.01 -47.55
CA PHE A 161 -7.53 -15.05 -47.43
C PHE A 161 -6.85 -15.28 -48.79
N ALA A 162 -7.39 -16.15 -49.64
CA ALA A 162 -6.86 -16.38 -50.98
C ALA A 162 -6.94 -15.11 -51.85
N ARG A 163 -8.05 -14.37 -51.80
CA ARG A 163 -8.22 -13.11 -52.55
C ARG A 163 -7.36 -11.98 -51.99
N MET A 164 -7.18 -11.91 -50.67
CA MET A 164 -6.21 -11.00 -50.05
C MET A 164 -4.79 -11.22 -50.59
N LYS A 165 -4.35 -12.47 -50.71
CA LYS A 165 -2.99 -12.80 -51.16
C LYS A 165 -2.79 -12.70 -52.66
N ASN A 166 -3.74 -13.22 -53.45
CA ASN A 166 -3.52 -13.50 -54.87
C ASN A 166 -4.21 -12.50 -55.81
N SER A 167 -5.12 -11.65 -55.33
CA SER A 167 -5.79 -10.68 -56.19
C SER A 167 -4.80 -9.65 -56.73
N LEU A 168 -4.86 -9.38 -58.04
CA LEU A 168 -4.10 -8.30 -58.68
C LEU A 168 -4.73 -6.93 -58.44
N ASP A 169 -6.01 -6.91 -58.07
CA ASP A 169 -6.77 -5.69 -57.80
C ASP A 169 -6.63 -5.26 -56.33
N PRO A 170 -6.05 -4.07 -56.06
CA PRO A 170 -5.91 -3.52 -54.71
C PRO A 170 -7.24 -3.30 -54.00
N ASP A 171 -8.32 -2.98 -54.72
CA ASP A 171 -9.62 -2.70 -54.10
C ASP A 171 -10.24 -4.00 -53.58
N VAL A 172 -10.09 -5.11 -54.31
CA VAL A 172 -10.49 -6.45 -53.83
C VAL A 172 -9.73 -6.82 -52.56
N GLN A 173 -8.40 -6.60 -52.53
CA GLN A 173 -7.59 -6.88 -51.35
C GLN A 173 -8.06 -6.06 -50.14
N LYS A 174 -8.28 -4.75 -50.34
CA LYS A 174 -8.76 -3.83 -49.31
C LYS A 174 -10.15 -4.20 -48.81
N ASN A 175 -11.08 -4.52 -49.70
CA ASN A 175 -12.45 -4.88 -49.34
C ASN A 175 -12.49 -6.22 -48.58
N CYS A 176 -11.68 -7.21 -48.99
CA CYS A 176 -11.54 -8.46 -48.24
C CYS A 176 -10.93 -8.23 -46.85
N LEU A 177 -9.94 -7.35 -46.71
CA LEU A 177 -9.39 -6.94 -45.41
C LEU A 177 -10.46 -6.25 -44.55
N GLN A 178 -11.24 -5.33 -45.12
CA GLN A 178 -12.30 -4.63 -44.40
C GLN A 178 -13.39 -5.59 -43.93
N THR A 179 -13.78 -6.55 -44.78
CA THR A 179 -14.72 -7.61 -44.44
C THR A 179 -14.22 -8.43 -43.25
N LEU A 180 -12.93 -8.81 -43.27
CA LEU A 180 -12.31 -9.51 -42.13
C LEU A 180 -12.25 -8.63 -40.87
N SER A 181 -11.89 -7.36 -41.00
CA SER A 181 -11.86 -6.41 -39.88
C SER A 181 -13.24 -6.27 -39.23
N ASN A 182 -14.31 -6.19 -40.02
CA ASN A 182 -15.68 -6.14 -39.52
C ASN A 182 -16.06 -7.43 -38.76
N LEU A 183 -15.71 -8.61 -39.30
CA LEU A 183 -15.91 -9.90 -38.61
C LEU A 183 -15.19 -9.94 -37.26
N LEU A 184 -14.05 -9.26 -37.13
CA LEU A 184 -13.27 -9.17 -35.91
C LEU A 184 -13.76 -8.08 -34.95
N GLU A 185 -14.65 -7.18 -35.36
CA GLU A 185 -15.29 -6.22 -34.44
C GLU A 185 -16.40 -6.89 -33.62
N ASP A 186 -17.07 -7.90 -34.17
CA ASP A 186 -18.02 -8.75 -33.42
C ASP A 186 -17.28 -9.84 -32.59
N PRO A 187 -17.49 -9.93 -31.26
CA PRO A 187 -16.78 -10.88 -30.41
C PRO A 187 -17.06 -12.36 -30.72
N ILE A 188 -18.28 -12.69 -31.15
CA ILE A 188 -18.70 -14.07 -31.43
C ILE A 188 -18.06 -14.51 -32.74
N CYS A 189 -18.19 -13.69 -33.78
CA CYS A 189 -17.60 -13.92 -35.08
C CYS A 189 -16.08 -14.00 -35.00
N ALA A 190 -15.44 -13.13 -34.21
CA ALA A 190 -14.01 -13.18 -34.01
C ALA A 190 -13.53 -14.52 -33.43
N ALA A 191 -14.26 -15.07 -32.45
CA ALA A 191 -13.90 -16.37 -31.85
C ALA A 191 -14.05 -17.52 -32.85
N GLU A 192 -15.01 -17.46 -33.77
CA GLU A 192 -15.16 -18.42 -34.86
C GLU A 192 -14.05 -18.28 -35.90
N VAL A 193 -13.69 -17.04 -36.27
CA VAL A 193 -12.58 -16.76 -37.20
C VAL A 193 -11.25 -17.29 -36.68
N THR A 194 -10.93 -17.07 -35.40
CA THR A 194 -9.63 -17.46 -34.82
C THR A 194 -9.48 -18.96 -34.59
N LYS A 195 -10.59 -19.67 -34.36
CA LYS A 195 -10.61 -21.15 -34.23
C LYS A 195 -10.66 -21.86 -35.57
N ASN A 196 -10.99 -21.16 -36.66
CA ASN A 196 -11.12 -21.78 -37.96
C ASN A 196 -9.76 -22.26 -38.49
N THR A 197 -9.69 -23.50 -38.96
CA THR A 197 -8.48 -24.10 -39.53
C THR A 197 -8.01 -23.42 -40.82
N GLN A 198 -8.88 -22.65 -41.48
CA GLN A 198 -8.58 -21.89 -42.69
C GLN A 198 -7.91 -20.54 -42.43
N PHE A 199 -7.75 -20.14 -41.16
CA PHE A 199 -7.12 -18.88 -40.79
C PHE A 199 -5.65 -18.82 -41.26
N SER A 200 -5.23 -17.70 -41.87
CA SER A 200 -3.92 -17.59 -42.52
C SER A 200 -3.21 -16.27 -42.20
N TRP A 201 -2.22 -16.32 -41.29
CA TRP A 201 -1.32 -15.20 -41.03
C TRP A 201 -0.55 -14.71 -42.27
N PRO A 202 0.08 -15.58 -43.09
CA PRO A 202 0.88 -15.11 -44.23
C PRO A 202 0.11 -14.26 -45.25
N SER A 203 -1.18 -14.55 -45.43
CA SER A 203 -2.05 -13.79 -46.35
C SER A 203 -2.32 -12.37 -45.85
N LEU A 204 -2.38 -12.19 -44.53
CA LEU A 204 -2.57 -10.90 -43.87
C LEU A 204 -1.25 -10.10 -43.80
N LEU A 205 -0.17 -10.76 -43.36
CA LEU A 205 1.12 -10.13 -43.11
C LEU A 205 1.74 -9.58 -44.40
N ALA A 206 1.59 -10.27 -45.53
CA ALA A 206 2.08 -9.80 -46.82
C ALA A 206 1.50 -8.44 -47.24
N LEU A 207 0.25 -8.13 -46.82
CA LEU A 207 -0.41 -6.88 -47.17
C LEU A 207 0.08 -5.67 -46.34
N MET A 208 0.77 -5.89 -45.21
CA MET A 208 1.36 -4.81 -44.43
C MET A 208 2.47 -4.08 -45.19
N GLN A 209 3.14 -4.76 -46.12
CA GLN A 209 4.20 -4.19 -46.98
C GLN A 209 3.66 -3.77 -48.37
N SER A 210 2.35 -3.65 -48.54
CA SER A 210 1.74 -3.22 -49.80
C SER A 210 2.19 -1.80 -50.18
N LYS A 211 2.34 -1.51 -51.47
CA LYS A 211 2.64 -0.16 -51.96
C LYS A 211 1.52 0.87 -51.73
N PHE A 212 0.32 0.41 -51.35
CA PHE A 212 -0.85 1.26 -51.12
C PHE A 212 -1.08 1.49 -49.64
N LEU A 213 -0.93 2.74 -49.17
CA LEU A 213 -1.06 3.12 -47.76
C LEU A 213 -2.40 2.68 -47.14
N ALA A 214 -3.51 2.78 -47.88
CA ALA A 214 -4.82 2.36 -47.39
C ALA A 214 -4.89 0.85 -47.07
N ILE A 215 -4.17 0.02 -47.84
CA ILE A 215 -4.08 -1.42 -47.61
C ILE A 215 -3.17 -1.69 -46.41
N GLN A 216 -2.04 -0.99 -46.30
CA GLN A 216 -1.15 -1.11 -45.14
C GLN A 216 -1.90 -0.79 -43.84
N HIS A 217 -2.62 0.33 -43.79
CA HIS A 217 -3.41 0.73 -42.63
C HIS A 217 -4.45 -0.35 -42.26
N ALA A 218 -5.20 -0.85 -43.25
CA ALA A 218 -6.22 -1.88 -43.02
C ALA A 218 -5.61 -3.21 -42.57
N ALA A 219 -4.48 -3.61 -43.13
CA ALA A 219 -3.76 -4.82 -42.73
C ALA A 219 -3.23 -4.72 -41.30
N ILE A 220 -2.53 -3.64 -40.96
CA ILE A 220 -1.97 -3.41 -39.62
C ILE A 220 -3.07 -3.29 -38.57
N LYS A 221 -4.19 -2.60 -38.86
CA LYS A 221 -5.37 -2.55 -37.97
C LYS A 221 -5.93 -3.94 -37.72
N THR A 222 -6.10 -4.75 -38.78
CA THR A 222 -6.62 -6.12 -38.67
C THR A 222 -5.68 -7.01 -37.86
N VAL A 223 -4.36 -6.88 -38.02
CA VAL A 223 -3.36 -7.55 -37.16
C VAL A 223 -3.54 -7.12 -35.71
N ASP A 224 -3.64 -5.82 -35.44
CA ASP A 224 -3.83 -5.28 -34.08
C ASP A 224 -5.09 -5.83 -33.40
N GLN A 225 -6.21 -5.86 -34.12
CA GLN A 225 -7.47 -6.44 -33.64
C GLN A 225 -7.31 -7.90 -33.20
N LEU A 226 -6.50 -8.68 -33.93
CA LEU A 226 -6.22 -10.08 -33.58
C LEU A 226 -5.30 -10.16 -32.35
N ILE A 227 -4.14 -9.49 -32.37
CA ILE A 227 -3.13 -9.63 -31.31
C ILE A 227 -3.59 -9.06 -29.96
N CYS A 228 -4.48 -8.05 -29.94
CA CYS A 228 -5.04 -7.49 -28.71
C CYS A 228 -5.95 -8.48 -27.94
N ARG A 229 -6.28 -9.64 -28.53
CA ARG A 229 -7.05 -10.69 -27.87
C ARG A 229 -6.14 -11.57 -27.01
N TYR A 230 -5.62 -10.99 -25.92
CA TYR A 230 -4.62 -11.63 -25.05
C TYR A 230 -5.06 -12.98 -24.44
N LYS A 231 -6.38 -13.19 -24.30
CA LYS A 231 -6.96 -14.43 -23.77
C LYS A 231 -7.06 -15.55 -24.81
N ASP A 232 -6.98 -15.23 -26.10
CA ASP A 232 -7.06 -16.21 -27.17
C ASP A 232 -5.68 -16.84 -27.41
N GLN A 233 -5.40 -17.93 -26.69
CA GLN A 233 -4.12 -18.64 -26.80
C GLN A 233 -3.83 -19.17 -28.21
N VAL A 234 -4.85 -19.42 -29.04
CA VAL A 234 -4.65 -19.90 -30.41
C VAL A 234 -4.03 -18.80 -31.26
N VAL A 235 -4.58 -17.58 -31.18
CA VAL A 235 -4.03 -16.40 -31.87
C VAL A 235 -2.61 -16.11 -31.40
N GLN A 236 -2.37 -16.05 -30.09
CA GLN A 236 -1.04 -15.76 -29.55
C GLN A 236 0.00 -16.81 -29.99
N LYS A 237 -0.35 -18.10 -29.92
CA LYS A 237 0.54 -19.20 -30.33
C LYS A 237 0.82 -19.21 -31.82
N THR A 238 -0.20 -19.01 -32.66
CA THR A 238 -0.05 -19.02 -34.12
C THR A 238 0.70 -17.79 -34.62
N PHE A 239 0.53 -16.62 -33.99
CA PHE A 239 1.30 -15.42 -34.35
C PHE A 239 2.78 -15.57 -33.98
N ARG A 240 3.11 -16.16 -32.81
CA ARG A 240 4.51 -16.51 -32.44
C ARG A 240 5.17 -17.46 -33.44
N ALA A 241 4.40 -18.35 -34.06
CA ALA A 241 4.92 -19.25 -35.07
C ALA A 241 5.05 -18.60 -36.47
N SER A 242 4.58 -17.35 -36.63
CA SER A 242 4.58 -16.61 -37.90
C SER A 242 5.77 -15.65 -38.00
N THR A 243 5.97 -15.04 -39.17
CA THR A 243 6.97 -14.00 -39.42
C THR A 243 6.56 -12.62 -38.89
N GLY A 244 5.37 -12.47 -38.29
CA GLY A 244 4.73 -11.18 -38.06
C GLY A 244 5.59 -10.17 -37.29
N VAL A 245 6.34 -10.61 -36.26
CA VAL A 245 7.26 -9.70 -35.54
C VAL A 245 8.40 -9.21 -36.43
N LEU A 246 8.96 -10.08 -37.27
CA LEU A 246 10.04 -9.73 -38.19
C LEU A 246 9.52 -8.78 -39.27
N ASP A 247 8.34 -9.07 -39.84
CA ASP A 247 7.70 -8.23 -40.86
C ASP A 247 7.41 -6.82 -40.32
N LEU A 248 6.98 -6.69 -39.06
CA LEU A 248 6.79 -5.40 -38.39
C LEU A 248 8.10 -4.64 -38.22
N CYS A 249 9.20 -5.32 -37.86
CA CYS A 249 10.51 -4.69 -37.76
C CYS A 249 11.05 -4.23 -39.12
N ASP A 250 10.84 -5.03 -40.18
CA ASP A 250 11.24 -4.69 -41.54
C ASP A 250 10.52 -3.41 -42.02
N ILE A 251 9.26 -3.23 -41.61
CA ILE A 251 8.51 -2.00 -41.89
C ILE A 251 9.14 -0.78 -41.18
N LEU A 252 9.58 -0.92 -39.92
CA LEU A 252 10.22 0.17 -39.16
C LEU A 252 11.57 0.59 -39.76
N GLU A 253 12.31 -0.35 -40.35
CA GLU A 253 13.60 -0.07 -40.99
C GLU A 253 13.46 0.57 -42.38
N SER A 254 12.27 0.49 -42.99
CA SER A 254 11.98 1.11 -44.27
C SER A 254 11.48 2.55 -44.11
N TYR A 255 12.21 3.50 -44.71
CA TYR A 255 11.81 4.90 -44.75
C TYR A 255 10.53 5.15 -45.56
N GLU A 256 10.26 4.33 -46.57
CA GLU A 256 9.07 4.44 -47.42
C GLU A 256 7.77 4.19 -46.64
N PHE A 257 7.86 3.46 -45.52
CA PHE A 257 6.71 3.09 -44.69
C PHE A 257 6.57 3.94 -43.42
N ARG A 258 7.24 5.08 -43.34
CA ARG A 258 7.23 5.96 -42.15
C ARG A 258 5.83 6.38 -41.69
N ASP A 259 4.87 6.47 -42.61
CA ASP A 259 3.49 6.90 -42.31
C ASP A 259 2.75 5.87 -41.42
N VAL A 260 3.18 4.60 -41.44
CA VAL A 260 2.60 3.53 -40.61
C VAL A 260 3.42 3.16 -39.39
N HIS A 261 4.62 3.76 -39.20
CA HIS A 261 5.52 3.41 -38.09
C HIS A 261 4.84 3.52 -36.72
N ALA A 262 4.03 4.56 -36.50
CA ALA A 262 3.29 4.74 -35.25
C ALA A 262 2.29 3.59 -35.00
N MET A 263 1.60 3.11 -36.04
CA MET A 263 0.67 1.97 -35.93
C MET A 263 1.42 0.67 -35.64
N VAL A 264 2.56 0.44 -36.32
CA VAL A 264 3.41 -0.73 -36.11
C VAL A 264 3.95 -0.80 -34.68
N LEU A 265 4.44 0.33 -34.14
CA LEU A 265 4.88 0.41 -32.75
C LEU A 265 3.71 0.18 -31.78
N GLY A 266 2.50 0.65 -32.12
CA GLY A 266 1.28 0.34 -31.38
C GLY A 266 0.98 -1.16 -31.31
N VAL A 267 1.09 -1.86 -32.44
CA VAL A 267 0.92 -3.32 -32.54
C VAL A 267 1.95 -4.04 -31.68
N LEU A 268 3.24 -3.68 -31.79
CA LEU A 268 4.29 -4.29 -30.97
C LEU A 268 4.06 -4.04 -29.47
N ARG A 269 3.64 -2.82 -29.09
CA ARG A 269 3.31 -2.48 -27.70
C ARG A 269 2.17 -3.33 -27.16
N ASN A 270 1.11 -3.54 -27.95
CA ASN A 270 -0.01 -4.39 -27.55
C ASN A 270 0.42 -5.85 -27.44
N TYR A 271 1.27 -6.32 -28.36
CA TYR A 271 1.71 -7.71 -28.40
C TYR A 271 2.51 -8.14 -27.15
N VAL A 272 3.34 -7.26 -26.60
CA VAL A 272 4.21 -7.55 -25.43
C VAL A 272 3.47 -7.65 -24.08
N GLU A 273 2.13 -7.55 -24.07
CA GLU A 273 1.31 -7.61 -22.84
C GLU A 273 1.52 -8.90 -22.02
N THR A 274 1.86 -10.01 -22.68
CA THR A 274 2.00 -11.33 -22.03
C THR A 274 3.46 -11.76 -21.88
N GLU A 275 3.74 -12.55 -20.83
CA GLU A 275 5.09 -13.10 -20.53
C GLU A 275 5.69 -13.87 -21.73
N GLU A 276 4.90 -14.72 -22.37
CA GLU A 276 5.34 -15.54 -23.52
C GLU A 276 5.66 -14.68 -24.75
N ASN A 277 4.88 -13.62 -24.99
CA ASN A 277 5.10 -12.73 -26.12
C ASN A 277 6.32 -11.82 -25.90
N ALA A 278 6.53 -11.36 -24.65
CA ALA A 278 7.74 -10.63 -24.29
C ALA A 278 9.01 -11.49 -24.52
N SER A 279 8.98 -12.77 -24.12
CA SER A 279 10.04 -13.72 -24.44
C SER A 279 10.24 -13.91 -25.94
N HIS A 280 9.15 -13.98 -26.71
CA HIS A 280 9.23 -14.12 -28.16
C HIS A 280 9.89 -12.91 -28.84
N ILE A 281 9.52 -11.68 -28.44
CA ILE A 281 10.16 -10.44 -28.95
C ILE A 281 11.67 -10.43 -28.70
N TYR A 282 12.11 -10.96 -27.55
CA TYR A 282 13.53 -11.12 -27.26
C TYR A 282 14.20 -12.16 -28.16
N GLN A 283 13.62 -13.35 -28.26
CA GLN A 283 14.14 -14.47 -29.07
C GLN A 283 14.20 -14.13 -30.57
N SER A 284 13.28 -13.31 -31.06
CA SER A 284 13.25 -12.86 -32.45
C SER A 284 14.27 -11.76 -32.77
N GLY A 285 15.05 -11.28 -31.78
CA GLY A 285 16.00 -10.17 -31.95
C GLY A 285 15.34 -8.79 -32.15
N CYS A 286 14.03 -8.67 -31.91
CA CYS A 286 13.28 -7.44 -32.16
C CYS A 286 13.72 -6.29 -31.24
N ILE A 287 14.10 -6.58 -29.99
CA ILE A 287 14.58 -5.55 -29.05
C ILE A 287 15.78 -4.78 -29.62
N LEU A 288 16.78 -5.48 -30.17
CA LEU A 288 17.97 -4.83 -30.74
C LEU A 288 17.61 -3.95 -31.96
N ARG A 289 16.65 -4.39 -32.78
CA ARG A 289 16.15 -3.61 -33.91
C ARG A 289 15.38 -2.37 -33.44
N LEU A 290 14.58 -2.48 -32.38
CA LEU A 290 13.89 -1.34 -31.76
C LEU A 290 14.88 -0.34 -31.14
N LEU A 291 15.96 -0.81 -30.51
CA LEU A 291 17.02 0.06 -29.98
C LEU A 291 17.72 0.82 -31.11
N ALA A 292 18.11 0.12 -32.18
CA ALA A 292 18.69 0.75 -33.37
C ALA A 292 17.73 1.77 -34.01
N TYR A 293 16.43 1.45 -34.08
CA TYR A 293 15.40 2.36 -34.55
C TYR A 293 15.28 3.60 -33.65
N LEU A 294 15.29 3.44 -32.32
CA LEU A 294 15.18 4.55 -31.37
C LEU A 294 16.28 5.62 -31.55
N ASP A 295 17.48 5.20 -31.95
CA ASP A 295 18.60 6.11 -32.21
C ASP A 295 18.34 6.98 -33.44
N VAL A 296 17.90 6.38 -34.54
CA VAL A 296 17.70 7.04 -35.85
C VAL A 296 16.30 7.65 -36.04
N ALA A 297 15.33 7.28 -35.21
CA ALA A 297 13.93 7.68 -35.35
C ALA A 297 13.73 9.20 -35.21
N LEU A 298 12.72 9.69 -35.93
CA LEU A 298 12.25 11.07 -35.79
C LEU A 298 11.80 11.34 -34.34
N PRO A 299 11.97 12.57 -33.81
CA PRO A 299 11.61 12.90 -32.42
C PRO A 299 10.17 12.51 -32.03
N ALA A 300 9.22 12.59 -32.97
CA ALA A 300 7.83 12.21 -32.74
C ALA A 300 7.61 10.69 -32.58
N MET A 301 8.50 9.86 -33.13
CA MET A 301 8.38 8.39 -33.07
C MET A 301 9.10 7.79 -31.86
N LYS A 302 10.09 8.49 -31.29
CA LYS A 302 10.86 8.00 -30.14
C LYS A 302 9.98 7.61 -28.94
N PRO A 303 8.96 8.40 -28.54
CA PRO A 303 8.04 8.00 -27.47
C PRO A 303 7.32 6.67 -27.77
N HIS A 304 6.80 6.51 -28.97
CA HIS A 304 6.12 5.27 -29.38
C HIS A 304 7.04 4.06 -29.32
N CYS A 305 8.32 4.22 -29.69
CA CYS A 305 9.30 3.13 -29.63
C CYS A 305 9.68 2.79 -28.19
N LEU A 306 9.98 3.80 -27.36
CA LEU A 306 10.31 3.59 -25.96
C LEU A 306 9.14 2.96 -25.20
N ALA A 307 7.89 3.34 -25.52
CA ALA A 307 6.69 2.78 -24.93
C ALA A 307 6.57 1.25 -25.13
N VAL A 308 7.05 0.69 -26.25
CA VAL A 308 7.10 -0.77 -26.47
C VAL A 308 8.03 -1.42 -25.43
N LEU A 309 9.24 -0.88 -25.29
CA LEU A 309 10.26 -1.38 -24.37
C LEU A 309 9.80 -1.21 -22.91
N THR A 310 9.21 -0.05 -22.58
CA THR A 310 8.63 0.19 -21.24
C THR A 310 7.49 -0.78 -20.98
N LYS A 311 6.65 -1.11 -21.96
CA LYS A 311 5.57 -2.09 -21.78
C LYS A 311 6.10 -3.50 -21.51
N MET A 312 7.22 -3.89 -22.12
CA MET A 312 7.91 -5.14 -21.78
C MET A 312 8.36 -5.21 -20.32
N SER A 313 8.71 -4.08 -19.68
CA SER A 313 9.19 -4.09 -18.29
C SER A 313 8.14 -4.51 -17.24
N TYR A 314 6.86 -4.54 -17.61
CA TYR A 314 5.78 -4.96 -16.70
C TYR A 314 5.83 -6.47 -16.39
N THR A 315 6.38 -7.28 -17.31
CA THR A 315 6.48 -8.74 -17.19
C THR A 315 7.86 -9.16 -16.67
N ALA A 316 7.95 -10.29 -15.96
CA ALA A 316 9.20 -10.78 -15.40
C ALA A 316 10.19 -11.19 -16.50
N ASN A 317 9.72 -11.94 -17.51
CA ASN A 317 10.52 -12.34 -18.65
C ASN A 317 10.94 -11.13 -19.50
N GLY A 318 10.05 -10.14 -19.61
CA GLY A 318 10.35 -8.90 -20.29
C GLY A 318 11.47 -8.11 -19.61
N ARG A 319 11.47 -8.01 -18.27
CA ARG A 319 12.61 -7.40 -17.53
C ARG A 319 13.92 -8.14 -17.77
N GLU A 320 13.92 -9.47 -17.75
CA GLU A 320 15.13 -10.25 -18.02
C GLU A 320 15.65 -10.00 -19.45
N ALA A 321 14.77 -9.98 -20.45
CA ALA A 321 15.12 -9.66 -21.82
C ALA A 321 15.70 -8.24 -22.00
N LEU A 322 15.07 -7.25 -21.35
CA LEU A 322 15.53 -5.85 -21.39
C LEU A 322 16.89 -5.71 -20.69
N PHE A 323 17.13 -6.42 -19.59
CA PHE A 323 18.42 -6.45 -18.91
C PHE A 323 19.52 -7.10 -19.77
N ASN A 324 19.22 -8.22 -20.45
CA ASN A 324 20.18 -8.92 -21.30
C ASN A 324 20.57 -8.12 -22.56
N THR A 325 19.77 -7.13 -22.93
CA THR A 325 20.01 -6.23 -24.08
C THR A 325 20.49 -4.84 -23.64
N GLU A 326 20.80 -4.65 -22.36
CA GLU A 326 21.21 -3.36 -21.77
C GLU A 326 20.19 -2.21 -21.95
N THR A 327 18.93 -2.55 -22.19
CA THR A 327 17.84 -1.57 -22.36
C THR A 327 17.54 -0.85 -21.03
N ASP A 328 17.85 -1.45 -19.89
CA ASP A 328 17.76 -0.80 -18.59
C ASP A 328 18.59 0.48 -18.50
N MET A 329 19.78 0.49 -19.10
CA MET A 329 20.64 1.67 -19.17
C MET A 329 20.09 2.73 -20.13
N VAL A 330 19.38 2.31 -21.18
CA VAL A 330 18.69 3.22 -22.10
C VAL A 330 17.61 4.00 -21.34
N PHE A 331 16.82 3.35 -20.48
CA PHE A 331 15.86 4.07 -19.63
C PHE A 331 16.54 5.09 -18.72
N CYS A 332 17.67 4.75 -18.10
CA CYS A 332 18.44 5.69 -17.27
C CYS A 332 18.89 6.92 -18.07
N ASN A 333 19.40 6.72 -19.30
CA ASN A 333 19.84 7.82 -20.16
C ASN A 333 18.68 8.74 -20.58
N GLN A 334 17.49 8.16 -20.82
CA GLN A 334 16.30 8.92 -21.21
C GLN A 334 15.69 9.74 -20.05
N LEU A 335 16.11 9.54 -18.79
CA LEU A 335 15.70 10.42 -17.67
C LEU A 335 16.21 11.86 -17.80
N LEU A 336 17.22 12.09 -18.65
CA LEU A 336 17.75 13.42 -18.95
C LEU A 336 17.03 14.12 -20.11
N SER A 337 16.02 13.46 -20.70
CA SER A 337 15.27 13.98 -21.85
C SER A 337 14.35 15.14 -21.45
N SER A 338 14.25 16.15 -22.32
CA SER A 338 13.28 17.25 -22.18
C SER A 338 11.89 16.89 -22.72
N ASN A 339 11.75 15.75 -23.41
CA ASN A 339 10.46 15.29 -23.92
C ASN A 339 9.69 14.58 -22.79
N VAL A 340 8.52 15.13 -22.46
CA VAL A 340 7.65 14.67 -21.36
C VAL A 340 7.25 13.20 -21.51
N ASP A 341 6.93 12.76 -22.73
CA ASP A 341 6.49 11.38 -22.98
C ASP A 341 7.64 10.39 -22.82
N LEU A 342 8.82 10.73 -23.37
CA LEU A 342 10.04 9.93 -23.17
C LEU A 342 10.43 9.84 -21.71
N LEU A 343 10.37 10.96 -20.98
CA LEU A 343 10.68 11.01 -19.56
C LEU A 343 9.70 10.15 -18.73
N ALA A 344 8.41 10.17 -19.07
CA ALA A 344 7.40 9.34 -18.42
C ALA A 344 7.65 7.84 -18.64
N ASP A 345 7.88 7.44 -19.89
CA ASP A 345 8.17 6.03 -20.24
C ASP A 345 9.51 5.56 -19.65
N ALA A 346 10.52 6.44 -19.60
CA ALA A 346 11.81 6.16 -18.97
C ALA A 346 11.66 5.98 -17.45
N ALA A 347 10.96 6.89 -16.76
CA ALA A 347 10.74 6.79 -15.32
C ALA A 347 9.97 5.53 -14.94
N MET A 348 8.96 5.15 -15.74
CA MET A 348 8.24 3.89 -15.56
C MET A 348 9.13 2.67 -15.84
N GLY A 349 9.90 2.71 -16.93
CA GLY A 349 10.86 1.66 -17.29
C GLY A 349 11.86 1.40 -16.17
N VAL A 350 12.48 2.46 -15.63
CA VAL A 350 13.38 2.36 -14.47
C VAL A 350 12.65 1.75 -13.26
N ALA A 351 11.48 2.28 -12.88
CA ALA A 351 10.73 1.78 -11.71
C ALA A 351 10.35 0.30 -11.81
N ASN A 352 10.05 -0.19 -13.01
CA ASN A 352 9.76 -1.60 -13.22
C ASN A 352 11.04 -2.43 -13.22
N MET A 353 12.10 -1.98 -13.90
CA MET A 353 13.37 -2.67 -13.96
C MET A 353 14.04 -2.82 -12.59
N THR A 354 13.80 -1.91 -11.64
CA THR A 354 14.32 -2.03 -10.25
C THR A 354 13.79 -3.24 -9.49
N GLN A 355 12.70 -3.86 -9.95
CA GLN A 355 12.22 -5.13 -9.39
C GLN A 355 13.13 -6.32 -9.72
N LEU A 356 13.99 -6.20 -10.73
CA LEU A 356 15.04 -7.17 -11.04
C LEU A 356 16.35 -6.73 -10.37
N LEU A 357 16.80 -7.49 -9.36
CA LEU A 357 17.98 -7.14 -8.56
C LEU A 357 19.24 -6.89 -9.40
N ALA A 358 19.49 -7.72 -10.41
CA ALA A 358 20.66 -7.57 -11.29
C ALA A 358 20.66 -6.23 -12.03
N SER A 359 19.48 -5.78 -12.47
CA SER A 359 19.31 -4.48 -13.13
C SER A 359 19.44 -3.32 -12.14
N ALA A 360 18.83 -3.42 -10.95
CA ALA A 360 18.97 -2.43 -9.90
C ALA A 360 20.44 -2.19 -9.48
N VAL A 361 21.24 -3.26 -9.38
CA VAL A 361 22.68 -3.18 -9.13
C VAL A 361 23.39 -2.44 -10.27
N ARG A 362 23.19 -2.87 -11.52
CA ARG A 362 23.82 -2.25 -12.71
C ARG A 362 23.52 -0.75 -12.80
N MET A 363 22.27 -0.34 -12.60
CA MET A 363 21.90 1.08 -12.63
C MET A 363 22.65 1.89 -11.57
N CYS A 364 22.72 1.40 -10.32
CA CYS A 364 23.36 2.11 -9.22
C CYS A 364 24.89 2.17 -9.30
N ASP A 365 25.53 1.23 -10.03
CA ASP A 365 26.97 1.21 -10.20
C ASP A 365 27.44 2.02 -11.40
N ASN A 366 26.64 2.07 -12.47
CA ASN A 366 27.04 2.69 -13.72
C ASN A 366 26.46 4.11 -13.92
N THR A 367 25.52 4.56 -13.08
CA THR A 367 24.90 5.89 -13.20
C THR A 367 24.64 6.55 -11.85
N ASN A 368 24.47 7.88 -11.85
CA ASN A 368 23.96 8.65 -10.71
C ASN A 368 22.42 8.65 -10.71
N ILE A 369 21.81 7.47 -10.75
CA ILE A 369 20.37 7.29 -10.93
C ILE A 369 19.56 7.96 -9.81
N ILE A 370 20.03 7.90 -8.56
CA ILE A 370 19.36 8.48 -7.41
C ILE A 370 19.25 10.01 -7.53
N ASP A 371 20.33 10.68 -7.96
CA ASP A 371 20.32 12.13 -8.15
C ASP A 371 19.36 12.52 -9.29
N ALA A 372 19.41 11.82 -10.42
CA ALA A 372 18.51 12.06 -11.54
C ALA A 372 17.03 11.93 -11.13
N LEU A 373 16.68 10.84 -10.43
CA LEU A 373 15.32 10.63 -9.94
C LEU A 373 14.91 11.67 -8.88
N CYS A 374 15.81 12.07 -7.98
CA CYS A 374 15.51 13.10 -6.98
C CYS A 374 15.29 14.48 -7.61
N VAL A 375 16.04 14.82 -8.67
CA VAL A 375 15.82 16.05 -9.45
C VAL A 375 14.41 16.03 -10.08
N ILE A 376 14.01 14.91 -10.68
CA ILE A 376 12.66 14.75 -11.25
C ILE A 376 11.59 14.88 -10.17
N VAL A 377 11.77 14.24 -9.00
CA VAL A 377 10.81 14.34 -7.89
C VAL A 377 10.73 15.78 -7.34
N ALA A 378 11.82 16.53 -7.35
CA ALA A 378 11.88 17.91 -6.90
C ALA A 378 11.34 18.93 -7.91
N ASP A 379 11.19 18.56 -9.19
CA ASP A 379 10.69 19.43 -10.24
C ASP A 379 9.18 19.68 -10.09
N ASP A 380 8.81 20.91 -9.75
CA ASP A 380 7.41 21.32 -9.59
C ASP A 380 6.68 21.47 -10.95
N SER A 381 7.40 21.55 -12.06
CA SER A 381 6.81 21.60 -13.41
C SER A 381 6.44 20.22 -13.96
N ALA A 382 7.05 19.16 -13.43
CA ALA A 382 6.81 17.79 -13.85
C ALA A 382 5.45 17.25 -13.36
N ILE A 383 4.78 16.48 -14.21
CA ILE A 383 3.48 15.88 -13.90
C ILE A 383 3.62 14.79 -12.85
N TRP A 384 2.73 14.78 -11.85
CA TRP A 384 2.79 13.81 -10.75
C TRP A 384 2.59 12.36 -11.19
N PHE A 385 1.46 12.03 -11.82
CA PHE A 385 1.06 10.63 -12.02
C PHE A 385 1.92 9.85 -13.01
N SER A 386 2.47 10.50 -14.03
CA SER A 386 3.26 9.85 -15.09
C SER A 386 4.77 9.95 -14.90
N ILE A 387 5.27 10.98 -14.22
CA ILE A 387 6.71 11.24 -14.11
C ILE A 387 7.17 11.17 -12.66
N ARG A 388 6.75 12.11 -11.81
CA ARG A 388 7.29 12.23 -10.43
C ARG A 388 6.96 11.00 -9.57
N LEU A 389 5.76 10.45 -9.72
CA LEU A 389 5.33 9.26 -8.97
C LEU A 389 6.11 8.02 -9.39
N ASN A 390 6.42 7.87 -10.68
CA ASN A 390 7.22 6.75 -11.17
C ASN A 390 8.68 6.89 -10.75
N ALA A 391 9.23 8.10 -10.79
CA ALA A 391 10.56 8.37 -10.24
C ALA A 391 10.63 8.07 -8.72
N LEU A 392 9.62 8.45 -7.95
CA LEU A 392 9.54 8.15 -6.53
C LEU A 392 9.41 6.63 -6.27
N LYS A 393 8.61 5.91 -7.06
CA LYS A 393 8.52 4.43 -6.99
C LYS A 393 9.89 3.77 -7.22
N ALA A 394 10.64 4.23 -8.23
CA ALA A 394 11.99 3.73 -8.50
C ALA A 394 12.93 3.97 -7.30
N ILE A 395 12.94 5.18 -6.72
CA ILE A 395 13.75 5.49 -5.53
C ILE A 395 13.39 4.57 -4.37
N VAL A 396 12.10 4.43 -4.07
CA VAL A 396 11.60 3.60 -2.96
C VAL A 396 12.05 2.15 -3.11
N GLU A 397 11.95 1.60 -4.32
CA GLU A 397 12.34 0.23 -4.60
C GLU A 397 13.86 0.04 -4.55
N LEU A 398 14.64 0.99 -5.11
CA LEU A 398 16.11 0.98 -5.01
C LEU A 398 16.58 1.03 -3.55
N CYS A 399 15.97 1.89 -2.72
CA CYS A 399 16.28 1.95 -1.28
C CYS A 399 15.87 0.69 -0.53
N ARG A 400 15.01 -0.17 -1.06
CA ARG A 400 14.61 -1.43 -0.43
C ARG A 400 15.66 -2.52 -0.64
N VAL A 401 16.30 -2.54 -1.81
CA VAL A 401 17.14 -3.65 -2.26
C VAL A 401 18.63 -3.31 -2.34
N ILE A 402 19.00 -2.04 -2.54
CA ILE A 402 20.39 -1.60 -2.72
C ILE A 402 20.84 -0.71 -1.56
N PRO A 403 21.80 -1.16 -0.72
CA PRO A 403 22.32 -0.36 0.40
C PRO A 403 22.95 0.97 -0.03
N LYS A 404 23.71 0.96 -1.14
CA LYS A 404 24.36 2.16 -1.71
C LYS A 404 23.33 3.24 -2.05
N ALA A 405 22.21 2.86 -2.68
CA ALA A 405 21.12 3.77 -3.00
C ALA A 405 20.50 4.38 -1.74
N ALA A 406 20.27 3.56 -0.71
CA ALA A 406 19.77 4.05 0.57
C ALA A 406 20.74 5.07 1.21
N PHE A 407 22.05 4.84 1.17
CA PHE A 407 23.03 5.80 1.71
C PHE A 407 23.03 7.13 0.95
N THR A 408 23.00 7.09 -0.38
CA THR A 408 22.93 8.31 -1.21
C THR A 408 21.64 9.09 -0.96
N VAL A 409 20.50 8.39 -0.76
CA VAL A 409 19.22 9.07 -0.49
C VAL A 409 19.21 9.83 0.83
N VAL A 410 19.92 9.38 1.87
CA VAL A 410 19.95 10.11 3.16
C VAL A 410 20.89 11.32 3.13
N GLU A 411 21.66 11.52 2.05
CA GLU A 411 22.43 12.75 1.89
C GLU A 411 21.52 14.00 1.82
N SER A 412 22.08 15.16 2.17
CA SER A 412 21.30 16.37 2.43
C SER A 412 20.36 16.79 1.28
N LYS A 413 20.83 16.74 0.02
CA LYS A 413 20.01 17.17 -1.13
C LYS A 413 18.95 16.13 -1.51
N PRO A 414 19.27 14.83 -1.74
CA PRO A 414 18.27 13.82 -2.06
C PRO A 414 17.21 13.67 -0.97
N PHE A 415 17.60 13.64 0.31
CA PHE A 415 16.66 13.47 1.41
C PHE A 415 15.67 14.63 1.50
N THR A 416 16.13 15.86 1.22
CA THR A 416 15.27 17.04 1.17
C THR A 416 14.25 16.96 0.04
N ALA A 417 14.60 16.42 -1.13
CA ALA A 417 13.66 16.21 -2.23
C ALA A 417 12.52 15.27 -1.83
N ILE A 418 12.83 14.16 -1.15
CA ILE A 418 11.82 13.21 -0.67
C ILE A 418 10.98 13.81 0.48
N ARG A 419 11.60 14.52 1.42
CA ARG A 419 10.89 15.24 2.50
C ARG A 419 9.93 16.30 1.94
N ASN A 420 10.31 16.99 0.87
CA ASN A 420 9.48 18.01 0.24
C ASN A 420 8.15 17.47 -0.30
N VAL A 421 8.07 16.18 -0.67
CA VAL A 421 6.81 15.52 -1.05
C VAL A 421 5.78 15.62 0.08
N ASN A 422 6.23 15.43 1.33
CA ASN A 422 5.38 15.56 2.51
C ASN A 422 5.31 17.01 3.01
N LYS A 423 6.32 17.86 2.86
CA LYS A 423 6.21 19.28 3.26
C LYS A 423 5.19 20.04 2.42
N LYS A 424 5.17 19.81 1.11
CA LYS A 424 4.23 20.44 0.15
C LYS A 424 2.92 19.64 -0.01
N PHE A 425 2.43 19.00 1.07
CA PHE A 425 1.30 18.05 1.01
C PHE A 425 0.02 18.56 0.33
N ALA A 426 -0.22 19.87 0.31
CA ALA A 426 -1.36 20.47 -0.39
C ALA A 426 -1.26 20.36 -1.92
N GLN A 427 -0.05 20.22 -2.46
CA GLN A 427 0.25 20.14 -3.89
C GLN A 427 0.68 18.74 -4.34
N THR A 428 0.74 17.78 -3.40
CA THR A 428 1.21 16.42 -3.69
C THR A 428 0.09 15.40 -3.49
N PRO A 429 -0.11 14.47 -4.44
CA PRO A 429 -1.10 13.40 -4.30
C PRO A 429 -0.84 12.54 -3.05
N ILE A 430 -1.90 12.01 -2.45
CA ILE A 430 -1.79 11.21 -1.23
C ILE A 430 -0.98 9.92 -1.45
N GLU A 431 -1.04 9.36 -2.66
CA GLU A 431 -0.24 8.20 -3.08
C GLU A 431 1.26 8.52 -3.01
N ALA A 432 1.67 9.71 -3.47
CA ALA A 432 3.07 10.15 -3.40
C ALA A 432 3.53 10.38 -1.96
N GLN A 433 2.67 10.96 -1.12
CA GLN A 433 2.96 11.15 0.31
C GLN A 433 3.20 9.81 1.02
N ARG A 434 2.35 8.81 0.76
CA ARG A 434 2.49 7.45 1.30
C ARG A 434 3.75 6.76 0.79
N LEU A 435 4.07 6.88 -0.50
CA LEU A 435 5.30 6.34 -1.09
C LEU A 435 6.56 7.00 -0.49
N ALA A 436 6.54 8.30 -0.23
CA ALA A 436 7.64 8.98 0.44
C ALA A 436 7.86 8.46 1.87
N VAL A 437 6.77 8.21 2.63
CA VAL A 437 6.89 7.57 3.95
C VAL A 437 7.38 6.13 3.86
N GLN A 438 6.95 5.38 2.84
CA GLN A 438 7.48 4.03 2.57
C GLN A 438 8.98 4.07 2.26
N CYS A 439 9.48 5.12 1.60
CA CYS A 439 10.92 5.33 1.43
C CYS A 439 11.63 5.39 2.78
N TYR A 440 11.10 6.16 3.74
CA TYR A 440 11.69 6.26 5.09
C TYR A 440 11.76 4.90 5.78
N ILE A 441 10.70 4.09 5.69
CA ILE A 441 10.70 2.72 6.24
C ILE A 441 11.81 1.87 5.60
N ASN A 442 11.98 1.96 4.28
CA ASN A 442 13.02 1.19 3.58
C ASN A 442 14.43 1.65 4.00
N LEU A 443 14.63 2.94 4.28
CA LEU A 443 15.91 3.47 4.77
C LEU A 443 16.25 2.95 6.17
N GLU A 444 15.27 2.62 7.01
CA GLU A 444 15.49 2.09 8.37
C GLU A 444 16.08 0.67 8.40
N ILE A 445 15.98 -0.06 7.29
CA ILE A 445 16.59 -1.39 7.12
C ILE A 445 18.12 -1.30 7.35
N TYR A 446 18.73 -0.17 7.00
CA TYR A 446 20.18 0.02 7.10
C TYR A 446 20.53 0.93 8.28
N HIS A 447 21.37 0.43 9.20
CA HIS A 447 21.74 1.13 10.43
C HIS A 447 22.35 2.53 10.18
N VAL A 448 23.19 2.68 9.15
CA VAL A 448 23.83 3.97 8.82
C VAL A 448 22.78 4.99 8.34
N SER A 449 21.90 4.58 7.43
CA SER A 449 20.79 5.42 6.93
C SER A 449 19.84 5.80 8.06
N LYS A 450 19.44 4.84 8.91
CA LYS A 450 18.61 5.08 10.08
C LYS A 450 19.18 6.18 10.96
N LYS A 451 20.45 6.04 11.37
CA LYS A 451 21.12 7.01 12.24
C LYS A 451 21.20 8.40 11.60
N ALA A 452 21.44 8.47 10.29
CA ALA A 452 21.52 9.73 9.56
C ALA A 452 20.15 10.44 9.42
N MET A 453 19.03 9.71 9.44
CA MET A 453 17.70 10.32 9.43
C MET A 453 17.31 10.99 10.75
N VAL A 454 17.88 10.56 11.89
CA VAL A 454 17.51 11.06 13.22
C VAL A 454 17.99 12.50 13.41
N ASN A 455 17.07 13.44 13.25
CA ASN A 455 17.27 14.86 13.58
C ASN A 455 15.95 15.51 14.01
N GLY A 456 16.05 16.64 14.72
CA GLY A 456 14.88 17.32 15.30
C GLY A 456 13.87 17.82 14.26
N ASP A 457 14.32 18.23 13.07
CA ASP A 457 13.44 18.74 12.02
C ASP A 457 12.63 17.60 11.39
N PHE A 458 13.27 16.46 11.12
CA PHE A 458 12.60 15.29 10.58
C PHE A 458 11.61 14.70 11.59
N MET A 459 11.96 14.67 12.89
CA MET A 459 11.04 14.27 13.95
C MET A 459 9.79 15.16 13.98
N ALA A 460 9.96 16.49 13.91
CA ALA A 460 8.84 17.43 13.86
C ALA A 460 7.95 17.23 12.62
N GLU A 461 8.54 16.90 11.47
CA GLU A 461 7.81 16.61 10.24
C GLU A 461 6.97 15.33 10.34
N LEU A 462 7.52 14.23 10.88
CA LEU A 462 6.78 13.00 11.09
C LEU A 462 5.59 13.22 12.05
N LEU A 463 5.79 13.97 13.14
CA LEU A 463 4.72 14.34 14.05
C LEU A 463 3.65 15.23 13.38
N ALA A 464 4.03 16.11 12.46
CA ALA A 464 3.08 16.90 11.68
C ALA A 464 2.27 16.03 10.71
N ILE A 465 2.86 14.98 10.13
CA ILE A 465 2.13 14.00 9.30
C ILE A 465 1.06 13.28 10.12
N LEU A 466 1.33 12.93 11.39
CA LEU A 466 0.34 12.30 12.27
C LEU A 466 -0.90 13.17 12.55
N GLN A 467 -0.84 14.48 12.31
CA GLN A 467 -1.98 15.38 12.46
C GLN A 467 -2.87 15.47 11.21
N ARG A 468 -2.49 14.84 10.10
CA ARG A 468 -3.26 14.83 8.85
C ARG A 468 -4.52 13.95 8.96
N PRO A 469 -5.50 14.05 8.04
CA PRO A 469 -6.69 13.20 8.09
C PRO A 469 -6.44 11.75 7.63
N ASP A 470 -5.46 11.49 6.75
CA ASP A 470 -5.28 10.18 6.12
C ASP A 470 -4.76 9.09 7.08
N ILE A 471 -5.59 8.09 7.37
CA ILE A 471 -5.27 7.04 8.35
C ILE A 471 -4.11 6.14 7.89
N SER A 472 -4.07 5.75 6.62
CA SER A 472 -3.00 4.90 6.08
C SER A 472 -1.63 5.58 6.17
N LEU A 473 -1.56 6.87 5.85
CA LEU A 473 -0.35 7.66 6.02
C LEU A 473 0.10 7.73 7.48
N LYS A 474 -0.84 7.88 8.43
CA LYS A 474 -0.51 7.84 9.87
C LYS A 474 0.09 6.50 10.29
N ILE A 475 -0.50 5.39 9.85
CA ILE A 475 0.00 4.04 10.18
C ILE A 475 1.43 3.87 9.67
N LEU A 476 1.71 4.22 8.42
CA LEU A 476 3.07 4.18 7.86
C LEU A 476 4.03 5.08 8.66
N THR A 477 3.58 6.27 9.05
CA THR A 477 4.38 7.21 9.84
C THR A 477 4.69 6.67 11.24
N CYS A 478 3.73 5.99 11.89
CA CYS A 478 3.96 5.30 13.16
C CYS A 478 5.00 4.18 13.00
N THR A 479 5.02 3.46 11.88
CA THR A 479 6.05 2.44 11.60
C THR A 479 7.44 3.06 11.56
N VAL A 480 7.61 4.16 10.82
CA VAL A 480 8.89 4.92 10.77
C VAL A 480 9.27 5.37 12.19
N LEU A 481 8.38 6.08 12.88
CA LEU A 481 8.67 6.56 14.23
C LEU A 481 9.09 5.42 15.18
N THR A 482 8.43 4.27 15.12
CA THR A 482 8.76 3.06 15.90
C THR A 482 10.16 2.54 15.56
N GLY A 483 10.51 2.46 14.28
CA GLY A 483 11.82 1.99 13.83
C GLY A 483 12.96 2.94 14.20
N LEU A 484 12.70 4.25 14.27
CA LEU A 484 13.65 5.25 14.76
C LEU A 484 13.88 5.16 16.28
N MET A 485 12.90 4.72 17.07
CA MET A 485 13.03 4.63 18.53
C MET A 485 14.10 3.65 19.01
N THR A 486 14.69 2.84 18.12
CA THR A 486 15.89 2.04 18.46
C THR A 486 17.08 2.93 18.81
N GLU A 487 17.15 4.14 18.24
CA GLU A 487 18.14 5.16 18.56
C GLU A 487 17.73 5.94 19.82
N GLU A 488 18.61 6.02 20.82
CA GLU A 488 18.31 6.72 22.08
C GLU A 488 17.99 8.21 21.87
N ILE A 489 18.76 8.86 20.99
CA ILE A 489 18.58 10.27 20.62
C ILE A 489 17.18 10.52 20.04
N ALA A 490 16.58 9.53 19.35
CA ALA A 490 15.25 9.70 18.78
C ALA A 490 14.16 9.82 19.86
N ARG A 491 14.30 9.12 20.99
CA ARG A 491 13.37 9.21 22.13
C ARG A 491 13.44 10.58 22.81
N ASP A 492 14.65 11.11 22.97
CA ASP A 492 14.85 12.46 23.51
C ASP A 492 14.25 13.53 22.59
N LEU A 493 14.50 13.41 21.28
CA LEU A 493 13.93 14.32 20.29
C LEU A 493 12.40 14.24 20.22
N PHE A 494 11.83 13.04 20.34
CA PHE A 494 10.38 12.84 20.37
C PHE A 494 9.74 13.60 21.55
N THR A 495 10.30 13.43 22.75
CA THR A 495 9.84 14.10 23.98
C THR A 495 10.01 15.62 23.84
N LEU A 496 11.19 16.08 23.38
CA LEU A 496 11.50 17.50 23.17
C LEU A 496 10.52 18.18 22.18
N LYS A 497 10.01 17.45 21.20
CA LYS A 497 9.05 17.93 20.19
C LYS A 497 7.59 17.74 20.61
N LYS A 498 7.32 17.41 21.88
CA LYS A 498 5.97 17.19 22.44
C LYS A 498 5.20 16.10 21.68
N GLY A 499 5.88 15.03 21.31
CA GLY A 499 5.28 13.96 20.52
C GLY A 499 4.16 13.23 21.25
N GLU A 500 4.21 13.13 22.58
CA GLU A 500 3.20 12.48 23.43
C GLU A 500 1.82 13.11 23.27
N ASP A 501 1.75 14.44 23.11
CA ASP A 501 0.49 15.18 22.86
C ASP A 501 -0.14 14.78 21.52
N VAL A 502 0.70 14.59 20.49
CA VAL A 502 0.26 14.15 19.17
C VAL A 502 -0.27 12.72 19.23
N ILE A 503 0.38 11.83 19.96
CA ILE A 503 -0.06 10.43 20.14
C ILE A 503 -1.37 10.38 20.93
N SER A 504 -1.45 11.13 22.04
CA SER A 504 -2.65 11.21 22.87
C SER A 504 -3.88 11.60 22.06
N LYS A 505 -3.77 12.65 21.24
CA LYS A 505 -4.86 13.10 20.35
C LYS A 505 -5.23 12.05 19.30
N ASN A 506 -4.25 11.36 18.73
CA ASN A 506 -4.50 10.34 17.69
C ASN A 506 -5.10 9.04 18.25
N LEU A 507 -4.85 8.69 19.52
CA LEU A 507 -5.48 7.55 20.19
C LEU A 507 -7.00 7.70 20.39
N LEU A 508 -7.52 8.92 20.30
CA LEU A 508 -8.95 9.21 20.35
C LEU A 508 -9.66 8.88 19.03
N ILE A 509 -8.93 8.62 17.95
CA ILE A 509 -9.50 8.26 16.65
C ILE A 509 -9.86 6.77 16.66
N GLU A 510 -11.13 6.47 16.42
CA GLU A 510 -11.66 5.11 16.38
C GLU A 510 -11.25 4.36 15.10
N HIS A 511 -10.02 3.84 15.07
CA HIS A 511 -9.55 2.98 13.99
C HIS A 511 -8.56 1.92 14.50
N VAL A 512 -8.93 0.65 14.41
CA VAL A 512 -8.18 -0.48 14.98
C VAL A 512 -6.73 -0.53 14.50
N GLY A 513 -6.50 -0.42 13.19
CA GLY A 513 -5.14 -0.47 12.64
C GLY A 513 -4.26 0.71 13.07
N LEU A 514 -4.85 1.87 13.33
CA LEU A 514 -4.12 3.06 13.78
C LEU A 514 -3.81 2.94 15.27
N ALA A 515 -4.79 2.53 16.08
CA ALA A 515 -4.59 2.25 17.50
C ALA A 515 -3.49 1.20 17.72
N THR A 516 -3.47 0.12 16.93
CA THR A 516 -2.39 -0.88 16.99
C THR A 516 -1.01 -0.27 16.69
N ALA A 517 -0.90 0.56 15.64
CA ALA A 517 0.36 1.20 15.27
C ALA A 517 0.82 2.23 16.33
N LEU A 518 -0.09 3.02 16.89
CA LEU A 518 0.20 3.96 17.98
C LEU A 518 0.63 3.22 19.25
N CYS A 519 -0.04 2.12 19.60
CA CYS A 519 0.35 1.28 20.74
C CYS A 519 1.73 0.66 20.55
N ALA A 520 2.05 0.14 19.36
CA ALA A 520 3.40 -0.35 19.04
C ALA A 520 4.45 0.77 19.20
N PHE A 521 4.12 1.97 18.74
CA PHE A 521 4.99 3.13 18.91
C PHE A 521 5.18 3.53 20.37
N ILE A 522 4.12 3.52 21.20
CA ILE A 522 4.22 3.77 22.65
C ILE A 522 5.18 2.77 23.31
N ILE A 523 5.05 1.48 22.98
CA ILE A 523 5.93 0.42 23.52
C ILE A 523 7.40 0.74 23.24
N ALA A 524 7.72 1.26 22.06
CA ALA A 524 9.09 1.59 21.66
C ALA A 524 9.60 2.94 22.17
N SER A 525 8.72 3.92 22.39
CA SER A 525 9.10 5.33 22.62
C SER A 525 9.12 5.75 24.09
N VAL A 526 8.31 5.12 24.97
CA VAL A 526 8.10 5.63 26.33
C VAL A 526 9.39 5.67 27.14
N SER A 527 9.80 6.89 27.49
CA SER A 527 10.84 7.20 28.48
C SER A 527 10.23 7.38 29.89
N ASN A 528 11.07 7.56 30.91
CA ASN A 528 10.57 7.90 32.26
C ASN A 528 9.78 9.22 32.24
N GLU A 529 10.32 10.25 31.59
CA GLU A 529 9.66 11.55 31.42
C GLU A 529 8.38 11.45 30.58
N GLY A 530 8.42 10.69 29.48
CA GLY A 530 7.26 10.47 28.63
C GLY A 530 6.09 9.80 29.38
N ALA A 531 6.37 8.91 30.34
CA ALA A 531 5.34 8.28 31.15
C ALA A 531 4.60 9.29 32.07
N ASP A 532 5.33 10.26 32.64
CA ASP A 532 4.74 11.38 33.40
C ASP A 532 3.87 12.26 32.47
N ILE A 533 4.37 12.59 31.28
CA ILE A 533 3.63 13.38 30.29
C ILE A 533 2.34 12.67 29.86
N TYR A 534 2.38 11.36 29.59
CA TYR A 534 1.18 10.59 29.24
C TYR A 534 0.15 10.54 30.39
N LEU A 535 0.60 10.59 31.65
CA LEU A 535 -0.28 10.71 32.80
C LEU A 535 -0.93 12.10 32.85
N ASP A 536 -0.14 13.17 32.72
CA ASP A 536 -0.62 14.56 32.74
C ASP A 536 -1.61 14.87 31.61
N LEU A 537 -1.36 14.33 30.42
CA LEU A 537 -2.28 14.44 29.27
C LEU A 537 -3.59 13.66 29.47
N GLY A 538 -3.68 12.79 30.49
CA GLY A 538 -4.83 11.92 30.72
C GLY A 538 -4.89 10.72 29.78
N THR A 539 -3.82 10.41 29.04
CA THR A 539 -3.76 9.27 28.11
C THR A 539 -3.87 7.94 28.86
N VAL A 540 -3.13 7.80 29.97
CA VAL A 540 -3.23 6.63 30.87
C VAL A 540 -4.65 6.51 31.43
N HIS A 541 -5.29 7.65 31.68
CA HIS A 541 -6.69 7.66 32.11
C HIS A 541 -7.57 7.05 31.03
N TYR A 542 -7.60 7.62 29.84
CA TYR A 542 -8.36 7.12 28.71
C TYR A 542 -8.10 5.62 28.42
N MET A 543 -6.83 5.19 28.34
CA MET A 543 -6.48 3.82 27.97
C MET A 543 -7.05 2.74 28.91
N VAL A 544 -7.15 3.03 30.20
CA VAL A 544 -7.73 2.10 31.18
C VAL A 544 -9.27 2.14 31.18
N GLU A 545 -9.91 3.24 30.76
CA GLU A 545 -11.39 3.34 30.70
C GLU A 545 -11.94 2.60 29.50
N SER A 546 -11.22 2.64 28.39
CA SER A 546 -11.58 2.02 27.10
C SER A 546 -11.47 0.49 27.15
N ARG A 547 -12.35 -0.17 27.91
CA ARG A 547 -12.34 -1.64 28.09
C ARG A 547 -12.54 -2.41 26.80
N GLN A 548 -13.34 -1.89 25.87
CA GLN A 548 -13.58 -2.54 24.58
C GLN A 548 -12.31 -2.59 23.72
N ALA A 549 -11.50 -1.52 23.74
CA ALA A 549 -10.25 -1.45 23.00
C ALA A 549 -9.27 -2.58 23.40
N ARG A 550 -9.28 -3.01 24.67
CA ARG A 550 -8.44 -4.12 25.16
C ARG A 550 -8.70 -5.46 24.47
N TYR A 551 -9.94 -5.69 24.02
CA TYR A 551 -10.32 -6.95 23.35
C TYR A 551 -10.14 -6.87 21.83
N ILE A 552 -10.07 -5.66 21.27
CA ILE A 552 -10.00 -5.42 19.82
C ILE A 552 -8.55 -5.16 19.37
N VAL A 553 -7.78 -4.42 20.17
CA VAL A 553 -6.40 -4.01 19.87
C VAL A 553 -5.45 -4.81 20.76
N SER A 554 -4.79 -5.82 20.21
CA SER A 554 -3.89 -6.71 20.96
C SER A 554 -2.70 -5.98 21.60
N ALA A 555 -2.23 -4.89 20.99
CA ALA A 555 -1.13 -4.07 21.49
C ALA A 555 -1.53 -3.10 22.61
N TRP A 556 -2.82 -3.00 22.96
CA TRP A 556 -3.32 -2.02 23.93
C TRP A 556 -2.80 -2.24 25.35
N GLU A 557 -2.92 -3.46 25.87
CA GLU A 557 -2.44 -3.80 27.21
C GLU A 557 -0.90 -3.77 27.28
N PRO A 558 -0.14 -4.29 26.30
CA PRO A 558 1.32 -4.10 26.27
C PRO A 558 1.77 -2.64 26.26
N ALA A 559 1.08 -1.76 25.53
CA ALA A 559 1.41 -0.33 25.50
C ALA A 559 1.14 0.35 26.84
N LEU A 560 0.00 0.03 27.47
CA LEU A 560 -0.32 0.51 28.80
C LEU A 560 0.69 0.01 29.85
N GLU A 561 1.11 -1.25 29.73
CA GLU A 561 2.12 -1.85 30.60
C GLU A 561 3.50 -1.21 30.39
N ALA A 562 3.87 -0.84 29.16
CA ALA A 562 5.10 -0.11 28.88
C ALA A 562 5.15 1.24 29.62
N ILE A 563 4.01 1.97 29.66
CA ILE A 563 3.87 3.19 30.47
C ILE A 563 3.96 2.87 31.96
N PHE A 564 3.24 1.85 32.43
CA PHE A 564 3.20 1.49 33.84
C PHE A 564 4.54 1.02 34.42
N ARG A 565 5.37 0.31 33.65
CA ARG A 565 6.74 -0.05 34.04
C ARG A 565 7.61 1.17 34.35
N ARG A 566 7.32 2.28 33.67
CA ARG A 566 8.02 3.57 33.80
C ARG A 566 7.36 4.49 34.83
N HIS A 567 6.12 4.18 35.25
CA HIS A 567 5.37 4.95 36.24
C HIS A 567 4.61 4.03 37.24
N PRO A 568 5.32 3.33 38.15
CA PRO A 568 4.72 2.35 39.07
C PRO A 568 3.63 2.93 39.99
N SER A 569 3.71 4.22 40.36
CA SER A 569 2.67 4.91 41.14
C SER A 569 1.29 4.87 40.47
N ALA A 570 1.26 5.11 39.15
CA ALA A 570 0.04 5.10 38.35
C ALA A 570 -0.47 3.66 38.16
N LYS A 571 0.45 2.70 37.99
CA LYS A 571 0.11 1.27 37.94
C LYS A 571 -0.63 0.84 39.21
N LEU A 572 -0.07 1.14 40.38
CA LEU A 572 -0.69 0.82 41.67
C LEU A 572 -2.04 1.52 41.80
N ALA A 573 -2.16 2.78 41.40
CA ALA A 573 -3.41 3.54 41.51
C ALA A 573 -4.54 3.03 40.59
N TYR A 574 -4.22 2.56 39.37
CA TYR A 574 -5.24 2.11 38.41
C TYR A 574 -5.51 0.60 38.43
N THR A 575 -4.57 -0.20 38.94
CA THR A 575 -4.72 -1.67 38.99
C THR A 575 -4.86 -2.21 40.41
N GLY A 576 -4.49 -1.43 41.42
CA GLY A 576 -4.47 -1.84 42.82
C GLY A 576 -3.38 -2.86 43.13
N ARG A 577 -2.43 -3.08 42.20
CA ARG A 577 -1.35 -4.05 42.36
C ARG A 577 -0.04 -3.60 41.70
N LEU A 578 1.06 -4.02 42.29
CA LEU A 578 2.38 -4.10 41.67
C LEU A 578 2.82 -5.55 41.76
N ASP A 579 3.19 -6.17 40.65
CA ASP A 579 3.73 -7.52 40.63
C ASP A 579 5.19 -7.55 41.12
N ILE A 580 5.76 -8.74 41.26
CA ILE A 580 7.15 -8.92 41.71
C ILE A 580 8.18 -8.28 40.75
N ASN A 581 7.80 -8.07 39.49
CA ASN A 581 8.63 -7.45 38.45
C ASN A 581 8.41 -5.93 38.34
N ASP A 582 7.46 -5.37 39.10
CA ASP A 582 7.17 -3.95 39.11
C ASP A 582 7.98 -3.26 40.21
N PHE A 583 9.14 -2.74 39.84
CA PHE A 583 10.03 -2.06 40.79
C PHE A 583 9.62 -0.61 41.02
N THR A 584 9.62 -0.19 42.28
CA THR A 584 9.45 1.21 42.67
C THR A 584 10.69 2.04 42.29
N GLN A 585 10.46 3.15 41.58
CA GLN A 585 11.51 4.04 41.09
C GLN A 585 11.74 5.23 42.05
N GLU A 586 12.78 6.02 41.80
CA GLU A 586 12.94 7.33 42.47
C GLU A 586 11.72 8.21 42.16
N GLY A 587 11.15 8.84 43.20
CA GLY A 587 9.93 9.61 43.06
C GLY A 587 8.65 8.79 43.03
N PHE A 588 8.68 7.49 43.40
CA PHE A 588 7.46 6.72 43.62
C PHE A 588 6.57 7.38 44.67
N TYR A 589 5.26 7.42 44.42
CA TYR A 589 4.29 8.04 45.30
C TYR A 589 2.96 7.29 45.36
N CYS A 590 2.27 7.39 46.49
CA CYS A 590 1.00 6.72 46.72
C CYS A 590 0.05 7.64 47.47
N LEU A 591 -1.09 7.96 46.85
CA LEU A 591 -2.17 8.70 47.50
C LEU A 591 -2.91 7.77 48.48
N LYS A 592 -3.08 8.17 49.75
CA LYS A 592 -3.87 7.40 50.73
C LYS A 592 -5.34 7.29 50.33
N ARG A 593 -5.92 8.32 49.71
CA ARG A 593 -7.25 8.28 49.09
C ARG A 593 -7.13 8.55 47.60
N LEU A 594 -7.69 7.65 46.80
CA LEU A 594 -7.74 7.79 45.35
C LEU A 594 -9.00 8.55 44.95
N ASP A 595 -8.89 9.31 43.88
CA ASP A 595 -10.01 9.99 43.21
C ASP A 595 -10.34 9.29 41.88
N ASP A 596 -11.28 9.85 41.12
CA ASP A 596 -11.65 9.37 39.78
C ASP A 596 -10.47 9.40 38.80
N ARG A 597 -9.50 10.29 39.01
CA ARG A 597 -8.25 10.37 38.26
C ARG A 597 -7.05 10.35 39.19
N PHE A 598 -6.00 9.64 38.79
CA PHE A 598 -4.72 9.68 39.49
C PHE A 598 -3.92 10.91 39.03
N PRO A 599 -3.63 11.88 39.92
CA PRO A 599 -2.91 13.10 39.56
C PRO A 599 -1.39 12.86 39.51
N SER A 600 -0.68 13.65 38.72
CA SER A 600 0.78 13.72 38.79
C SER A 600 1.26 14.34 40.11
N ILE A 601 2.50 14.06 40.49
CA ILE A 601 3.09 14.62 41.69
C ILE A 601 3.15 16.16 41.64
N GLN A 602 3.39 16.75 40.47
CA GLN A 602 3.38 18.20 40.29
C GLN A 602 1.98 18.79 40.55
N THR A 603 0.93 18.10 40.07
CA THR A 603 -0.46 18.50 40.35
C THR A 603 -0.75 18.42 41.85
N VAL A 604 -0.32 17.35 42.52
CA VAL A 604 -0.49 17.21 43.98
C VAL A 604 0.19 18.34 44.75
N MET A 605 1.42 18.71 44.39
CA MET A 605 2.20 19.73 45.09
C MET A 605 1.70 21.16 44.85
N THR A 606 1.00 21.41 43.75
CA THR A 606 0.45 22.73 43.40
C THR A 606 -0.97 22.95 43.93
N GLN A 607 -1.59 21.96 44.57
CA GLN A 607 -2.92 22.10 45.16
C GLN A 607 -2.92 23.17 46.25
N THR A 608 -3.86 24.12 46.13
CA THR A 608 -4.05 25.20 47.10
C THR A 608 -5.15 24.83 48.09
N GLY A 609 -4.83 24.86 49.39
CA GLY A 609 -5.79 24.54 50.46
C GLY A 609 -5.15 23.75 51.61
N ARG A 610 -5.92 23.45 52.65
CA ARG A 610 -5.46 22.59 53.75
C ARG A 610 -5.24 21.17 53.21
N PRO A 611 -4.09 20.51 53.48
CA PRO A 611 -3.86 19.10 53.16
C PRO A 611 -5.00 18.25 53.72
N ARG A 612 -5.78 17.58 52.86
CA ARG A 612 -6.89 16.73 53.29
C ARG A 612 -6.52 15.25 53.32
N ASN A 613 -5.66 14.82 52.40
CA ASN A 613 -5.30 13.42 52.21
C ASN A 613 -3.77 13.30 52.09
N PRO A 614 -3.13 12.43 52.88
CA PRO A 614 -1.69 12.25 52.81
C PRO A 614 -1.29 11.53 51.53
N VAL A 615 -0.15 11.94 50.98
CA VAL A 615 0.52 11.35 49.82
C VAL A 615 1.89 10.89 50.26
N PHE A 616 2.10 9.58 50.25
CA PHE A 616 3.38 8.99 50.60
C PHE A 616 4.34 9.14 49.43
N PHE A 617 5.53 9.67 49.67
CA PHE A 617 6.54 9.90 48.66
C PHE A 617 7.85 9.20 49.03
N CYS A 618 8.53 8.66 48.01
CA CYS A 618 9.75 7.90 48.18
C CYS A 618 10.87 8.51 47.32
N MET A 619 11.95 8.94 48.00
CA MET A 619 13.16 9.46 47.38
C MET A 619 14.39 9.00 48.16
N PHE A 620 15.27 8.24 47.53
CA PHE A 620 16.52 7.80 48.13
C PHE A 620 17.72 8.61 47.67
N LEU A 621 17.60 9.38 46.58
CA LEU A 621 18.64 10.31 46.13
C LEU A 621 18.61 11.61 46.95
N GLN A 622 19.79 12.13 47.27
CA GLN A 622 19.92 13.47 47.88
C GLN A 622 19.73 14.55 46.80
N PRO A 623 18.89 15.58 47.05
CA PRO A 623 18.63 16.66 46.08
C PRO A 623 19.89 17.38 45.58
N SER A 624 20.95 17.48 46.39
CA SER A 624 22.18 18.23 46.09
C SER A 624 23.26 17.44 45.33
N ARG A 625 23.15 16.10 45.23
CA ARG A 625 24.13 15.25 44.51
C ARG A 625 23.78 15.00 43.04
N ALA A 626 22.54 15.29 42.64
CA ALA A 626 22.11 15.21 41.23
C ALA A 626 22.89 16.18 40.31
N ASP A 627 23.41 17.29 40.86
CA ASP A 627 24.14 18.31 40.09
C ASP A 627 25.62 18.01 39.83
N ARG A 628 26.27 17.08 40.56
CA ARG A 628 27.74 16.94 40.58
C ARG A 628 28.33 15.73 39.83
N LEU A 629 27.52 14.85 39.24
CA LEU A 629 28.00 13.63 38.57
C LEU A 629 28.18 13.76 37.05
N SER A 630 28.24 14.97 36.50
CA SER A 630 28.19 15.18 35.04
C SER A 630 29.19 16.22 34.50
N ASP A 631 30.48 16.06 34.80
CA ASP A 631 31.53 16.69 33.99
C ASP A 631 31.96 15.73 32.88
N SER A 632 31.10 15.55 31.89
CA SER A 632 31.51 15.07 30.57
C SER A 632 30.89 15.99 29.52
N LYS A 633 31.76 16.50 28.64
CA LYS A 633 31.49 17.56 27.66
C LYS A 633 30.58 17.05 26.54
N LEU A 634 29.28 16.86 26.79
CA LEU A 634 28.23 16.79 25.75
C LEU A 634 26.78 16.93 26.29
N SER A 635 26.57 17.58 27.44
CA SER A 635 25.30 17.56 28.18
C SER A 635 24.51 18.88 28.15
N THR A 636 24.29 19.47 26.97
CA THR A 636 23.53 20.74 26.84
C THR A 636 22.12 20.61 26.27
N ILE A 637 21.57 19.38 26.08
CA ILE A 637 20.26 19.20 25.40
C ILE A 637 19.23 18.40 26.21
N SER A 638 19.60 17.70 27.29
CA SER A 638 18.61 17.02 28.14
C SER A 638 18.11 17.98 29.23
N GLY A 639 16.84 18.37 29.14
CA GLY A 639 16.10 18.99 30.24
C GLY A 639 16.03 18.01 31.40
N ARG A 640 17.04 18.00 32.26
CA ARG A 640 17.09 17.13 33.44
C ARG A 640 15.82 17.28 34.27
N MET A 641 15.32 16.16 34.80
CA MET A 641 14.22 16.10 35.76
C MET A 641 14.42 17.16 36.85
N ARG A 642 13.68 18.26 36.73
CA ARG A 642 13.45 19.16 37.86
C ARG A 642 12.33 18.52 38.66
N PHE A 643 12.69 17.61 39.56
CA PHE A 643 11.78 17.31 40.64
C PHE A 643 11.38 18.64 41.29
N PRO A 644 10.08 18.87 41.57
CA PRO A 644 9.68 19.98 42.42
C PRO A 644 10.46 19.91 43.75
N PRO A 645 10.53 20.97 44.56
CA PRO A 645 11.18 20.89 45.88
C PRO A 645 10.45 19.87 46.76
N VAL A 646 10.90 18.61 46.76
CA VAL A 646 10.27 17.50 47.50
C VAL A 646 10.91 17.36 48.89
N PRO A 647 10.18 16.86 49.90
CA PRO A 647 10.76 16.64 51.24
C PRO A 647 11.99 15.73 51.17
N ASP A 648 13.10 16.17 51.76
CA ASP A 648 14.32 15.38 51.87
C ASP A 648 14.14 14.28 52.92
N ASP A 649 14.02 13.02 52.51
CA ASP A 649 13.78 11.91 53.44
C ASP A 649 15.08 11.24 53.91
N SER A 650 15.70 11.81 54.94
CA SER A 650 16.91 11.25 55.54
C SER A 650 16.68 9.89 56.21
N ASN A 651 15.49 9.69 56.80
CA ASN A 651 15.13 8.48 57.52
C ASN A 651 15.06 7.28 56.57
N LEU A 652 14.39 7.44 55.43
CA LEU A 652 14.26 6.37 54.43
C LEU A 652 15.63 5.93 53.88
N ARG A 653 16.55 6.87 53.69
CA ARG A 653 17.94 6.57 53.30
C ARG A 653 18.70 5.83 54.39
N GLU A 654 18.54 6.22 55.66
CA GLU A 654 19.13 5.53 56.79
C GLU A 654 18.61 4.09 56.90
N TYR A 655 17.30 3.89 56.68
CA TYR A 655 16.69 2.56 56.68
C TYR A 655 17.33 1.66 55.62
N LEU A 656 17.47 2.17 54.40
CA LEU A 656 18.13 1.43 53.33
C LEU A 656 19.60 1.13 53.64
N LEU A 657 20.32 2.09 54.23
CA LEU A 657 21.72 1.90 54.62
C LEU A 657 21.87 0.76 55.64
N LYS A 658 21.02 0.74 56.68
CA LYS A 658 21.02 -0.35 57.67
C LYS A 658 20.74 -1.71 57.04
N LEU A 659 19.75 -1.79 56.15
CA LEU A 659 19.45 -3.02 55.43
C LEU A 659 20.60 -3.49 54.53
N ARG A 660 21.30 -2.57 53.87
CA ARG A 660 22.51 -2.90 53.08
C ARG A 660 23.66 -3.40 53.96
N LEU A 661 23.77 -2.93 55.20
CA LEU A 661 24.74 -3.48 56.16
C LEU A 661 24.34 -4.90 56.61
N TRP A 662 23.05 -5.18 56.78
CA TRP A 662 22.57 -6.51 57.20
C TRP A 662 22.59 -7.54 56.07
N PHE A 663 22.24 -7.15 54.85
CA PHE A 663 22.10 -8.06 53.71
C PHE A 663 23.30 -8.03 52.75
N GLY A 664 24.25 -7.11 52.95
CA GLY A 664 25.36 -6.86 52.02
C GLY A 664 25.00 -5.88 50.90
N ASP A 665 26.01 -5.36 50.20
CA ASP A 665 25.80 -4.48 49.04
C ASP A 665 25.17 -5.29 47.90
N PRO A 666 23.93 -4.97 47.49
CA PRO A 666 23.29 -5.69 46.42
C PRO A 666 24.08 -5.55 45.11
N ALA A 667 25.05 -4.64 44.93
CA ALA A 667 25.88 -4.56 43.72
C ALA A 667 26.64 -5.85 43.36
N ARG A 668 26.91 -6.75 44.32
CA ARG A 668 27.44 -8.11 44.06
C ARG A 668 26.37 -9.15 43.73
N SER A 669 25.10 -8.82 43.94
CA SER A 669 23.90 -9.65 43.68
C SER A 669 22.91 -9.00 42.68
N LEU A 670 23.23 -7.80 42.16
CA LEU A 670 22.43 -6.94 41.27
C LEU A 670 22.74 -7.18 39.79
N HIS A 671 23.33 -8.32 39.46
CA HIS A 671 23.34 -8.85 38.08
C HIS A 671 21.93 -9.30 37.62
N TYR A 672 20.87 -8.66 38.12
CA TYR A 672 19.52 -8.73 37.56
C TYR A 672 19.31 -7.67 36.47
N PHE A 673 20.16 -6.63 36.42
CA PHE A 673 19.93 -5.47 35.56
C PHE A 673 20.58 -5.53 34.16
N GLU A 674 21.61 -6.36 33.90
CA GLU A 674 22.36 -6.32 32.63
C GLU A 674 23.00 -7.67 32.17
N ILE A 675 22.38 -8.83 32.43
CA ILE A 675 22.85 -10.08 31.79
C ILE A 675 21.70 -10.82 31.10
N GLU A 676 21.93 -11.23 29.86
CA GLU A 676 21.24 -12.34 29.17
C GLU A 676 21.38 -13.70 29.94
N ASP A 677 22.11 -13.74 31.05
CA ASP A 677 22.37 -14.88 31.94
C ASP A 677 22.35 -14.44 33.41
N ALA A 678 21.16 -14.40 34.03
CA ALA A 678 20.98 -13.99 35.41
C ALA A 678 21.75 -14.91 36.39
N HIS A 679 22.46 -14.36 37.37
CA HIS A 679 23.14 -15.13 38.43
C HIS A 679 22.19 -15.81 39.45
N TYR A 680 20.87 -15.79 39.19
CA TYR A 680 19.87 -16.69 39.78
C TYR A 680 19.24 -17.59 38.72
N GLU A 681 20.00 -17.96 37.70
CA GLU A 681 19.80 -19.22 37.06
C GLU A 681 19.89 -20.31 38.14
N VAL A 682 18.72 -20.73 38.62
CA VAL A 682 18.55 -22.08 39.13
C VAL A 682 18.69 -23.02 37.92
N ARG A 683 19.88 -23.03 37.28
CA ARG A 683 20.33 -24.09 36.37
C ARG A 683 20.52 -25.38 37.17
N TYR A 684 20.53 -25.31 38.52
CA TYR A 684 20.76 -26.44 39.41
C TYR A 684 19.79 -26.44 40.61
N ARG A 685 19.04 -27.53 40.75
CA ARG A 685 18.14 -27.86 41.88
C ARG A 685 18.82 -27.72 43.25
N GLU A 686 20.13 -27.97 43.31
CA GLU A 686 20.95 -27.95 44.54
C GLU A 686 21.08 -26.57 45.21
N LYS A 687 21.01 -25.47 44.44
CA LYS A 687 21.04 -24.10 44.99
C LYS A 687 19.66 -23.57 45.35
N CYS A 688 18.59 -24.25 44.95
CA CYS A 688 17.22 -23.80 45.19
C CYS A 688 16.95 -23.68 46.69
N GLU A 689 17.24 -24.72 47.48
CA GLU A 689 16.99 -24.71 48.94
C GLU A 689 17.77 -23.62 49.69
N GLU A 690 19.02 -23.37 49.31
CA GLU A 690 19.85 -22.30 49.87
C GLU A 690 19.29 -20.91 49.52
N VAL A 691 18.91 -20.70 48.25
CA VAL A 691 18.30 -19.44 47.79
C VAL A 691 16.95 -19.22 48.46
N SER A 692 16.11 -20.26 48.58
CA SER A 692 14.80 -20.18 49.22
C SER A 692 14.91 -19.86 50.71
N SER A 693 15.82 -20.50 51.43
CA SER A 693 16.02 -20.27 52.86
C SER A 693 16.56 -18.87 53.13
N SER A 694 17.57 -18.43 52.38
CA SER A 694 18.12 -17.07 52.44
C SER A 694 17.06 -16.01 52.12
N LEU A 695 16.28 -16.20 51.06
CA LEU A 695 15.24 -15.25 50.67
C LEU A 695 14.10 -15.17 51.68
N LYS A 696 13.67 -16.32 52.24
CA LYS A 696 12.70 -16.36 53.34
C LYS A 696 13.20 -15.60 54.55
N GLN A 697 14.45 -15.82 54.95
CA GLN A 697 15.05 -15.13 56.10
C GLN A 697 15.13 -13.62 55.87
N ARG A 698 15.59 -13.17 54.70
CA ARG A 698 15.68 -11.74 54.36
C ARG A 698 14.30 -11.08 54.32
N ALA A 699 13.29 -11.76 53.76
CA ALA A 699 11.91 -11.29 53.76
C ALA A 699 11.32 -11.18 55.18
N GLN A 700 11.58 -12.17 56.05
CA GLN A 700 11.17 -12.15 57.45
C GLN A 700 11.78 -10.97 58.22
N LEU A 701 13.11 -10.83 58.14
CA LEU A 701 13.85 -9.75 58.79
C LEU A 701 13.40 -8.37 58.31
N LEU A 702 13.13 -8.22 57.00
CA LEU A 702 12.60 -6.96 56.48
C LEU A 702 11.21 -6.65 57.07
N GLY A 703 10.36 -7.65 57.26
CA GLY A 703 9.02 -7.47 57.82
C GLY A 703 9.04 -7.08 59.29
N GLU A 704 9.94 -7.69 60.07
CA GLU A 704 10.21 -7.31 61.47
C GLU A 704 10.74 -5.87 61.54
N TYR A 705 11.71 -5.54 60.70
CA TYR A 705 12.32 -4.21 60.65
C TYR A 705 11.33 -3.11 60.28
N VAL A 706 10.49 -3.33 59.25
CA VAL A 706 9.44 -2.39 58.85
C VAL A 706 8.46 -2.14 60.00
N ALA A 707 8.03 -3.20 60.69
CA ALA A 707 7.15 -3.04 61.84
C ALA A 707 7.86 -2.28 62.97
N GLU A 708 9.13 -2.53 63.24
CA GLU A 708 9.90 -1.78 64.25
C GLU A 708 9.94 -0.27 63.93
N GLN A 709 10.18 0.11 62.67
CA GLN A 709 10.25 1.51 62.28
C GLN A 709 8.89 2.23 62.28
N MET A 710 7.78 1.49 62.17
CA MET A 710 6.41 2.03 62.02
C MET A 710 5.44 1.61 63.14
N SER A 711 5.92 1.14 64.29
CA SER A 711 5.07 0.71 65.42
C SER A 711 4.87 1.77 66.51
N GLY A 712 5.04 3.06 66.23
CA GLY A 712 4.45 4.11 67.05
C GLY A 712 5.41 5.09 67.75
N LEU A 713 4.78 6.09 68.37
CA LEU A 713 5.38 7.26 69.01
C LEU A 713 5.37 7.18 70.55
N THR A 714 4.77 6.12 71.09
CA THR A 714 4.56 5.88 72.53
C THR A 714 5.17 4.54 72.94
N GLN A 715 5.37 4.32 74.25
CA GLN A 715 5.92 3.05 74.76
C GLN A 715 5.02 1.85 74.46
N GLU A 716 3.70 2.07 74.33
CA GLU A 716 2.69 1.03 74.11
C GLU A 716 2.57 0.60 72.64
N ARG A 717 3.22 1.32 71.71
CA ARG A 717 3.26 0.98 70.29
C ARG A 717 1.87 0.88 69.62
N ASP A 718 0.95 1.76 69.98
CA ASP A 718 -0.39 1.78 69.37
C ASP A 718 -0.32 2.17 67.88
N CYS A 719 -0.86 1.31 67.02
CA CYS A 719 -0.99 1.51 65.57
C CYS A 719 -2.45 1.32 65.11
N SER A 720 -3.40 1.64 66.00
CA SER A 720 -4.80 1.78 65.65
C SER A 720 -4.99 2.83 64.54
N MET A 721 -6.02 2.67 63.71
CA MET A 721 -6.30 3.61 62.61
C MET A 721 -6.43 5.07 63.08
N PRO A 722 -7.09 5.39 64.21
CA PRO A 722 -7.12 6.77 64.73
C PRO A 722 -5.72 7.32 65.07
N SER A 723 -4.85 6.51 65.68
CA SER A 723 -3.48 6.91 66.01
C SER A 723 -2.62 7.13 64.77
N VAL A 724 -2.81 6.30 63.74
CA VAL A 724 -2.15 6.49 62.43
C VAL A 724 -2.65 7.77 61.75
N ASP A 725 -3.97 7.99 61.71
CA ASP A 725 -4.55 9.16 61.05
C ASP A 725 -4.19 10.46 61.75
N LEU A 726 -4.12 10.47 63.09
CA LEU A 726 -3.64 11.61 63.87
C LEU A 726 -2.16 11.91 63.58
N HIS A 727 -1.30 10.90 63.62
CA HIS A 727 0.13 11.05 63.30
C HIS A 727 0.35 11.62 61.89
N LEU A 728 -0.40 11.15 60.89
CA LEU A 728 -0.30 11.66 59.53
C LEU A 728 -0.82 13.10 59.41
N ALA A 729 -1.87 13.46 60.15
CA ALA A 729 -2.38 14.83 60.20
C ALA A 729 -1.35 15.79 60.82
N ASP A 730 -0.67 15.38 61.89
CA ASP A 730 0.41 16.14 62.53
C ASP A 730 1.57 16.35 61.54
N LEU A 731 2.03 15.27 60.87
CA LEU A 731 3.08 15.37 59.85
C LEU A 731 2.72 16.32 58.70
N MET A 732 1.48 16.27 58.19
CA MET A 732 1.03 17.18 57.13
C MET A 732 0.98 18.64 57.62
N SER A 733 0.60 18.86 58.88
CA SER A 733 0.58 20.18 59.50
C SER A 733 2.00 20.74 59.65
N ASP A 734 2.93 19.93 60.17
CA ASP A 734 4.33 20.31 60.39
C ASP A 734 5.07 20.59 59.08
N LEU A 735 4.81 19.79 58.04
CA LEU A 735 5.40 19.96 56.71
C LEU A 735 4.70 21.01 55.86
N ALA A 736 3.54 21.52 56.31
CA ALA A 736 2.64 22.38 55.54
C ALA A 736 2.35 21.84 54.12
N SER A 737 2.27 20.50 53.98
CA SER A 737 2.19 19.80 52.69
C SER A 737 1.46 18.47 52.84
N PRO A 738 0.65 18.04 51.85
CA PRO A 738 0.09 16.69 51.83
C PRO A 738 1.14 15.62 51.52
N VAL A 739 2.31 16.01 51.00
CA VAL A 739 3.38 15.09 50.59
C VAL A 739 4.26 14.77 51.78
N ILE A 740 4.27 13.51 52.20
CA ILE A 740 5.01 13.01 53.35
C ILE A 740 6.05 12.00 52.87
N GLY A 741 7.33 12.22 53.23
CA GLY A 741 8.37 11.23 53.02
C GLY A 741 8.07 9.96 53.82
N LEU A 742 8.09 8.81 53.16
CA LEU A 742 7.68 7.53 53.78
C LEU A 742 8.49 7.17 55.04
N GLY A 743 9.73 7.63 55.15
CA GLY A 743 10.59 7.44 56.31
C GLY A 743 10.22 8.27 57.55
N TYR A 744 9.43 9.34 57.37
CA TYR A 744 8.90 10.14 58.48
C TYR A 744 7.72 9.49 59.20
N VAL A 745 7.04 8.54 58.55
CA VAL A 745 5.91 7.82 59.15
C VAL A 745 6.45 6.84 60.20
N LYS A 746 6.21 7.14 61.48
CA LYS A 746 6.62 6.32 62.64
C LYS A 746 5.48 5.50 63.24
N CYS A 747 4.23 5.91 62.99
CA CYS A 747 3.04 5.15 63.33
C CYS A 747 2.30 4.77 62.04
N GLY A 748 2.42 3.51 61.61
CA GLY A 748 1.89 3.03 60.33
C GLY A 748 0.92 1.87 60.48
N GLY A 749 -0.17 1.92 59.70
CA GLY A 749 -1.13 0.83 59.56
C GLY A 749 -0.75 -0.15 58.45
N PRO A 750 -1.70 -0.99 57.98
CA PRO A 750 -1.43 -1.98 56.93
C PRO A 750 -0.93 -1.36 55.61
N LEU A 751 -1.49 -0.21 55.19
CA LEU A 751 -1.03 0.46 53.97
C LEU A 751 0.40 0.98 54.10
N GLU A 752 0.68 1.77 55.13
CA GLU A 752 1.95 2.45 55.32
C GLU A 752 3.10 1.44 55.46
N ARG A 753 2.89 0.37 56.23
CA ARG A 753 3.86 -0.71 56.39
C ARG A 753 4.08 -1.50 55.10
N ALA A 754 3.02 -1.83 54.36
CA ALA A 754 3.18 -2.53 53.08
C ALA A 754 3.92 -1.68 52.05
N LEU A 755 3.65 -0.37 51.99
CA LEU A 755 4.40 0.55 51.12
C LEU A 755 5.88 0.59 51.49
N LEU A 756 6.22 0.74 52.78
CA LEU A 756 7.62 0.75 53.22
C LEU A 756 8.31 -0.58 52.91
N TYR A 757 7.64 -1.70 53.16
CA TYR A 757 8.16 -3.03 52.84
C TYR A 757 8.45 -3.17 51.34
N LYS A 758 7.50 -2.83 50.47
CA LYS A 758 7.67 -2.93 49.01
C LYS A 758 8.82 -2.06 48.52
N VAL A 759 8.84 -0.79 48.94
CA VAL A 759 9.86 0.18 48.54
C VAL A 759 11.27 -0.26 48.98
N LEU A 760 11.43 -0.78 50.19
CA LEU A 760 12.72 -1.29 50.66
C LEU A 760 13.08 -2.63 50.00
N ALA A 761 12.12 -3.54 49.83
CA ALA A 761 12.28 -4.84 49.19
C ALA A 761 12.86 -4.69 47.78
N ASP A 762 12.34 -3.75 46.99
CA ASP A 762 12.83 -3.46 45.63
C ASP A 762 14.29 -3.00 45.62
N ARG A 763 14.74 -2.27 46.65
CA ARG A 763 16.13 -1.77 46.75
C ARG A 763 17.12 -2.79 47.29
N VAL A 764 16.64 -3.83 47.97
CA VAL A 764 17.48 -4.93 48.48
C VAL A 764 17.36 -6.21 47.66
N GLY A 765 16.56 -6.22 46.59
CA GLY A 765 16.43 -7.35 45.68
C GLY A 765 15.56 -8.50 46.21
N ILE A 766 14.51 -8.19 46.98
CA ILE A 766 13.49 -9.17 47.37
C ILE A 766 12.33 -9.09 46.37
N PRO A 767 11.96 -10.19 45.68
CA PRO A 767 10.87 -10.20 44.69
C PRO A 767 9.53 -10.06 45.40
N CYS A 768 9.05 -8.82 45.48
CA CYS A 768 7.90 -8.45 46.28
C CYS A 768 6.80 -7.86 45.40
N ALA A 769 5.59 -8.41 45.49
CA ALA A 769 4.38 -7.81 44.96
C ALA A 769 3.67 -7.00 46.06
N LEU A 770 2.94 -5.97 45.67
CA LEU A 770 2.14 -5.12 46.56
C LEU A 770 0.69 -5.13 46.08
N PHE A 771 -0.25 -5.36 46.99
CA PHE A 771 -1.69 -5.38 46.70
C PHE A 771 -2.43 -4.41 47.59
N ARG A 772 -3.39 -3.68 47.03
CA ARG A 772 -4.17 -2.65 47.71
C ARG A 772 -5.67 -2.89 47.57
N SER A 773 -6.38 -3.00 48.69
CA SER A 773 -7.83 -3.31 48.72
C SER A 773 -8.69 -2.18 49.27
N CYS A 774 -8.14 -1.20 49.99
CA CYS A 774 -8.83 0.05 50.33
C CYS A 774 -7.84 1.20 50.60
N SER A 775 -8.36 2.36 51.04
CA SER A 775 -7.55 3.54 51.36
C SER A 775 -6.56 3.32 52.50
N ALA A 776 -6.80 2.35 53.38
CA ALA A 776 -5.98 2.07 54.56
C ALA A 776 -5.39 0.64 54.59
N TYR A 777 -5.67 -0.18 53.58
CA TYR A 777 -5.32 -1.59 53.61
C TYR A 777 -4.58 -2.04 52.35
N ALA A 778 -3.37 -2.55 52.57
CA ALA A 778 -2.53 -3.18 51.58
C ALA A 778 -1.71 -4.30 52.25
N TRP A 779 -1.18 -5.22 51.45
CA TRP A 779 -0.26 -6.25 51.90
C TRP A 779 0.79 -6.52 50.83
N CYS A 780 1.89 -7.13 51.26
CA CYS A 780 2.97 -7.56 50.37
C CYS A 780 2.97 -9.08 50.23
N GLU A 781 3.22 -9.55 49.02
CA GLU A 781 3.50 -10.95 48.74
C GLU A 781 4.93 -11.08 48.25
N VAL A 782 5.62 -12.16 48.60
CA VAL A 782 6.98 -12.46 48.13
C VAL A 782 7.00 -13.75 47.34
N GLY A 783 7.77 -13.75 46.25
CA GLY A 783 8.06 -14.94 45.47
C GLY A 783 9.28 -15.66 46.02
N VAL A 784 9.13 -16.89 46.44
CA VAL A 784 10.25 -17.74 46.87
C VAL A 784 10.28 -18.96 45.97
N PRO A 785 11.43 -19.30 45.35
CA PRO A 785 11.52 -20.53 44.56
C PRO A 785 11.26 -21.72 45.48
N GLU A 786 10.39 -22.64 45.09
CA GLU A 786 10.11 -23.86 45.85
C GLU A 786 10.05 -25.04 44.89
N ILE A 787 10.55 -26.19 45.32
CA ILE A 787 10.49 -27.45 44.58
C ILE A 787 9.16 -28.11 44.92
N ASP A 788 8.38 -28.51 43.91
CA ASP A 788 7.15 -29.29 44.13
C ASP A 788 7.54 -30.68 44.68
N PRO A 789 7.03 -31.09 45.86
CA PRO A 789 7.34 -32.40 46.43
C PRO A 789 6.83 -33.59 45.59
N GLU A 790 5.85 -33.38 44.70
CA GLU A 790 5.28 -34.42 43.81
C GLU A 790 6.04 -34.53 42.46
N GLU A 791 6.99 -33.64 42.18
CA GLU A 791 7.74 -33.64 40.92
C GLU A 791 8.92 -34.60 40.89
N ASP A 792 9.02 -35.34 39.77
CA ASP A 792 9.98 -36.42 39.53
C ASP A 792 11.45 -35.97 39.75
N ARG A 793 12.21 -36.76 40.51
CA ARG A 793 13.55 -36.34 40.97
C ARG A 793 14.61 -36.27 39.86
N GLU A 794 14.36 -36.95 38.74
CA GLU A 794 15.31 -37.16 37.65
C GLU A 794 15.18 -36.17 36.47
N LYS A 795 14.14 -35.32 36.43
CA LYS A 795 14.00 -34.31 35.37
C LYS A 795 14.78 -33.04 35.70
N VAL A 796 15.80 -32.75 34.89
CA VAL A 796 16.51 -31.46 34.89
C VAL A 796 15.61 -30.41 34.24
N HIS A 797 14.98 -29.58 35.05
CA HIS A 797 14.24 -28.41 34.57
C HIS A 797 15.12 -27.16 34.64
N ASN A 798 15.29 -26.49 33.49
CA ASN A 798 15.68 -25.09 33.48
C ASN A 798 14.51 -24.31 34.08
N PHE A 799 14.64 -23.81 35.31
CA PHE A 799 13.68 -22.85 35.87
C PHE A 799 13.94 -21.50 35.20
N PRO A 800 13.08 -21.02 34.29
CA PRO A 800 13.28 -19.71 33.69
C PRO A 800 13.16 -18.66 34.80
N ALA A 801 14.16 -17.80 34.95
CA ALA A 801 14.16 -16.73 35.95
C ALA A 801 12.90 -15.83 35.88
N GLY A 802 12.17 -15.83 34.75
CA GLY A 802 10.91 -15.11 34.55
C GLY A 802 9.62 -15.81 35.01
N LEU A 803 9.66 -16.98 35.66
CA LEU A 803 8.46 -17.71 36.12
C LEU A 803 8.25 -17.76 37.64
N LEU A 804 9.06 -17.03 38.43
CA LEU A 804 8.84 -16.94 39.87
C LEU A 804 7.46 -16.32 40.14
N ARG A 805 6.66 -16.95 41.01
CA ARG A 805 5.33 -16.46 41.39
C ARG A 805 5.30 -16.17 42.88
N ALA A 806 4.53 -15.16 43.28
CA ALA A 806 4.27 -14.89 44.68
C ALA A 806 3.52 -16.08 45.33
N ASN A 807 4.18 -16.70 46.32
CA ASN A 807 3.71 -17.88 47.06
C ASN A 807 3.59 -17.63 48.58
N TYR A 808 4.12 -16.51 49.10
CA TYR A 808 4.00 -16.13 50.50
C TYR A 808 3.44 -14.72 50.66
N ILE A 809 2.59 -14.52 51.66
CA ILE A 809 2.16 -13.21 52.16
C ILE A 809 3.02 -12.86 53.37
N VAL A 810 3.49 -11.61 53.41
CA VAL A 810 4.26 -11.09 54.55
C VAL A 810 3.28 -10.53 55.58
N ASP A 811 3.25 -11.13 56.77
CA ASP A 811 2.51 -10.56 57.89
C ASP A 811 3.27 -9.33 58.41
N LEU A 812 2.67 -8.15 58.33
CA LEU A 812 3.22 -6.89 58.81
C LEU A 812 2.45 -6.34 60.03
N MET A 813 1.40 -7.05 60.46
CA MET A 813 0.43 -6.53 61.45
C MET A 813 0.32 -7.41 62.70
N ILE A 814 0.08 -8.72 62.56
CA ILE A 814 -0.22 -9.61 63.70
C ILE A 814 1.06 -10.21 64.26
N LYS A 815 1.86 -10.83 63.39
CA LYS A 815 3.21 -11.34 63.70
C LYS A 815 4.18 -10.83 62.65
N PRO A 816 4.67 -9.58 62.78
CA PRO A 816 5.58 -8.98 61.82
C PRO A 816 6.72 -9.90 61.37
N GLY A 817 6.94 -9.99 60.06
CA GLY A 817 7.95 -10.85 59.45
C GLY A 817 7.46 -12.25 59.10
N ARG A 818 6.41 -12.78 59.73
CA ARG A 818 5.94 -14.15 59.44
C ARG A 818 5.50 -14.29 57.99
N LEU A 819 6.06 -15.27 57.28
CA LEU A 819 5.66 -15.63 55.93
C LEU A 819 4.50 -16.64 55.96
N ILE A 820 3.38 -16.29 55.35
CA ILE A 820 2.16 -17.10 55.33
C ILE A 820 1.96 -17.66 53.92
N PRO A 821 1.87 -18.99 53.73
CA PRO A 821 1.58 -19.58 52.42
C PRO A 821 0.29 -19.00 51.82
N ARG A 822 0.39 -18.57 50.56
CA ARG A 822 -0.73 -17.98 49.83
C ARG A 822 -1.88 -18.99 49.70
N GLY A 823 -3.12 -18.53 49.92
CA GLY A 823 -4.33 -19.38 49.87
C GLY A 823 -4.61 -20.16 51.15
N GLY A 824 -3.72 -20.16 52.15
CA GLY A 824 -3.95 -20.80 53.45
C GLY A 824 -5.03 -20.11 54.29
N ARG A 825 -5.55 -20.77 55.33
CA ARG A 825 -6.56 -20.18 56.23
C ARG A 825 -6.08 -18.89 56.92
N ASP A 826 -4.81 -18.83 57.29
CA ASP A 826 -4.20 -17.65 57.92
C ASP A 826 -4.04 -16.47 56.94
N SER A 827 -3.89 -16.73 55.63
CA SER A 827 -3.75 -15.67 54.62
C SER A 827 -4.99 -14.76 54.56
N LYS A 828 -6.18 -15.31 54.81
CA LYS A 828 -7.45 -14.57 54.81
C LYS A 828 -7.52 -13.50 55.90
N LYS A 829 -6.74 -13.63 56.98
CA LYS A 829 -6.67 -12.64 58.06
C LYS A 829 -5.88 -11.39 57.63
N ILE A 830 -4.96 -11.52 56.67
CA ILE A 830 -4.08 -10.45 56.18
C ILE A 830 -4.53 -9.90 54.81
N CYS A 831 -5.20 -10.69 53.98
CA CYS A 831 -5.67 -10.21 52.66
C CYS A 831 -7.15 -9.78 52.67
N GLY A 832 -7.90 -10.14 53.71
CA GLY A 832 -9.36 -10.01 53.72
C GLY A 832 -10.06 -11.06 52.84
N PRO A 833 -11.37 -10.91 52.58
CA PRO A 833 -12.13 -11.89 51.80
C PRO A 833 -11.69 -11.93 50.33
N VAL A 834 -11.59 -13.15 49.79
CA VAL A 834 -11.01 -13.54 48.47
C VAL A 834 -11.64 -12.84 47.26
N CYS A 835 -12.75 -12.11 47.43
CA CYS A 835 -13.49 -11.44 46.36
C CYS A 835 -13.58 -9.91 46.52
N SER A 836 -12.72 -9.30 47.34
CA SER A 836 -12.70 -7.83 47.47
C SER A 836 -12.16 -7.20 46.19
N PRO A 837 -12.89 -6.28 45.53
CA PRO A 837 -12.37 -5.59 44.35
C PRO A 837 -11.14 -4.75 44.75
N PRO A 838 -10.15 -4.60 43.86
CA PRO A 838 -8.97 -3.79 44.14
C PRO A 838 -9.36 -2.32 44.33
N TYR A 839 -8.66 -1.60 45.21
CA TYR A 839 -8.88 -0.18 45.41
C TYR A 839 -8.17 0.62 44.34
N ILE A 840 -8.94 1.04 43.35
CA ILE A 840 -8.45 1.68 42.15
C ILE A 840 -9.14 3.02 41.92
N SER A 841 -8.41 3.94 41.29
CA SER A 841 -8.98 5.13 40.71
C SER A 841 -10.07 4.74 39.68
N ARG A 842 -11.18 5.49 39.62
CA ARG A 842 -12.40 5.29 38.78
C ARG A 842 -13.47 4.32 39.28
N LYS A 843 -13.19 3.53 40.32
CA LYS A 843 -14.20 2.66 40.97
C LYS A 843 -14.21 2.92 42.47
N LEU A 844 -14.65 4.11 42.85
CA LEU A 844 -14.82 4.42 44.26
C LEU A 844 -16.14 3.81 44.76
N PRO A 845 -16.13 3.03 45.85
CA PRO A 845 -17.32 2.92 46.67
C PRO A 845 -17.60 4.30 47.29
N SER A 846 -18.84 4.76 47.25
CA SER A 846 -19.28 6.09 47.75
C SER A 846 -18.92 6.37 49.23
N VAL A 847 -18.56 5.32 49.98
CA VAL A 847 -17.97 5.37 51.32
C VAL A 847 -16.95 4.21 51.40
N CYS A 848 -15.72 4.47 51.85
CA CYS A 848 -14.78 3.37 52.11
C CYS A 848 -15.35 2.48 53.23
N LYS A 849 -15.45 1.17 53.02
CA LYS A 849 -15.90 0.23 54.07
C LYS A 849 -15.00 0.23 55.32
N CYS A 850 -13.82 0.84 55.25
CA CYS A 850 -12.93 1.08 56.37
C CYS A 850 -13.48 2.11 57.38
N GLU A 851 -14.36 3.01 56.96
CA GLU A 851 -14.98 4.04 57.83
C GLU A 851 -16.20 3.51 58.61
N LYS A 852 -16.74 2.33 58.27
CA LYS A 852 -17.91 1.73 58.93
C LYS A 852 -17.60 0.57 59.88
N LYS A 853 -16.32 0.21 60.05
CA LYS A 853 -15.89 -0.91 60.91
C LYS A 853 -15.27 -0.46 62.24
N CYS A 854 -15.51 0.78 62.64
CA CYS A 854 -15.12 1.30 63.95
C CYS A 854 -16.34 1.38 64.90
N ASP A 855 -17.16 0.33 64.93
CA ASP A 855 -18.07 0.01 66.04
C ASP A 855 -17.88 -1.47 66.40
#